data_AF-A0A9Y4N3J2-F1
#
_entry.id   AF-A0A9Y4N3J2-F1
#
_cell.length_a   1.000
_cell.length_b   1.000
_cell.length_c   1.000
_cell.angle_alpha   90.00
_cell.angle_beta   90.00
_cell.angle_gamma   90.00
#
_symmetry.space_group_name_H-M   'P 1'
#
loop_
_entity.id
_entity.type
_entity.pdbx_description
1 polymer ?
#
loop_
_entity_poly.entity_id
_entity_poly.type
_entity_poly.pdbx_seq_one_letter_code
_entity_poly.pdbx_strand_id
1 'polypeptide(L)'
;MCLLPAALLLFLLDSISCVQFLAPFNMGGVMGQVQFDSDNQVATVNVSGAGSCASVTFSLSEFPVMYGHFAQPCSEANIGSSIFNFTANPVSSSSVNVSRLFENRSNLDDFSLTLQTCNGTKVCAVVSQGQTLLTRQARFTGSIAGNVYIRSNRGNSSPRLLSDLMTIGQVNASQTNITLRVSTSSAASCDVLLGSLDTSALTSLGVVNVGTPLQFQKSRLDLTSLNAANSFLLLRVGSSYQCAQIYTVAEKQVSAVLNMKGIRGYFSFRQASPFDVTELRVNLTNLRSRVGPYHVHKFPVPLLGTNSSSLCSNDNVGGHWNPFGLNTSAPTYPNGPGSTHDMYEVGDLSAKHMSLAGLNAVDAKFTDFHLPLFGRNSIVGRSVVIHLTDGARYVCASIGYPGEVAVGRAVFQSPVVGVIWFTQLVSNPLSDVSIFLDLAYGNPTMTPTRNHNWHVHTDPISSERDDDENRCSSTRGHWNPFNISTEDISYALHCGTSAPLSCEVGDFSSKYRTIDLGTNIGGVEAKYFFTDVTSWVPGSGIIGRSVVIHQADRGGPRIACANVTMVRVPRARLGSWLGPEMSDGQVQFSQSIPQGPTTINVSLMNLSSLAGGYHVHILPLKPGTVEPCSNANIQGHYNPLRWNISNSPPPGNGTVDQYEIGDISGKFGLLTGQNDFDAVYMDTNMPMTGPYSVVGRSIVVHYTNGSRMRCANITAERNTDGQFITARAVFNGTVNGTVTLYQQTFLDGSGGDTTLEVNLQSSARINATEASLFIAINRTGANGQCSSVGSTFNPFNMTSMSSSCSMQTPLSCVVGEISTRHGNVSLTERQLYTDSIIQLNGDNTVVHRSLVLKNGDSIIACADILPVSPSAQQTFPTVTNFSRFDFRRRVAEVLQVGRARITILSGSPMPVDEVNCQQVSFMVSGNVSTDLLNSVQSSELMGPFRESDSCTRSAGLPLVPGSFLLGLMFAAACLLPSTTYL
;
A
#
# COMPACT_ATOMS: atom_id res chain seq x y z
N MET A 1 2.82 24.64 67.89
CA MET A 1 1.47 24.64 68.49
C MET A 1 0.54 23.76 67.69
N CYS A 2 0.28 22.57 68.26
CA CYS A 2 -1.02 21.89 68.25
C CYS A 2 -1.50 21.28 66.92
N LEU A 3 -1.27 19.98 66.70
CA LEU A 3 -1.99 18.80 67.24
C LEU A 3 -3.10 18.36 66.26
N LEU A 4 -2.85 17.26 65.54
CA LEU A 4 -3.72 16.07 65.49
C LEU A 4 -3.19 15.05 64.45
N PRO A 5 -2.48 13.99 64.90
CA PRO A 5 -2.27 12.76 64.17
C PRO A 5 -3.26 11.71 64.67
N ALA A 6 -4.20 11.25 63.83
CA ALA A 6 -4.94 10.01 64.08
C ALA A 6 -5.58 9.50 62.78
N ALA A 7 -5.54 8.18 62.60
CA ALA A 7 -6.07 7.41 61.48
C ALA A 7 -5.17 7.26 60.23
N LEU A 8 -3.95 6.73 60.43
CA LEU A 8 -3.24 5.98 59.40
C LEU A 8 -2.93 4.57 59.92
N LEU A 9 -3.97 3.72 60.00
CA LEU A 9 -3.84 2.30 60.37
C LEU A 9 -5.12 1.57 59.97
N LEU A 10 -5.32 1.37 58.66
CA LEU A 10 -6.29 0.45 58.06
C LEU A 10 -6.05 0.32 56.54
N PHE A 11 -4.84 -0.10 56.15
CA PHE A 11 -4.58 -0.61 54.79
C PHE A 11 -3.55 -1.73 54.86
N LEU A 12 -3.88 -2.78 55.61
CA LEU A 12 -3.31 -4.12 55.47
C LEU A 12 -4.45 -5.12 55.67
N LEU A 13 -5.45 -5.01 54.81
CA LEU A 13 -6.23 -6.16 54.41
C LEU A 13 -5.89 -6.32 52.94
N ASP A 14 -4.99 -7.27 52.65
CA ASP A 14 -4.98 -7.90 51.34
C ASP A 14 -6.43 -8.27 51.05
N SER A 15 -7.05 -7.52 50.13
CA SER A 15 -8.32 -7.91 49.56
C SER A 15 -8.09 -9.29 48.97
N ILE A 16 -8.63 -10.32 49.62
CA ILE A 16 -8.81 -11.65 49.04
C ILE A 16 -9.72 -11.41 47.84
N SER A 17 -9.11 -11.11 46.69
CA SER A 17 -9.80 -10.81 45.47
C SER A 17 -10.44 -12.12 45.01
N CYS A 18 -11.75 -12.22 45.20
CA CYS A 18 -12.56 -13.33 44.72
C CYS A 18 -12.26 -13.54 43.22
N VAL A 19 -11.70 -14.70 42.88
CA VAL A 19 -11.23 -14.97 41.53
C VAL A 19 -12.43 -15.40 40.69
N GLN A 20 -12.98 -14.45 39.93
CA GLN A 20 -14.19 -14.63 39.11
C GLN A 20 -13.86 -14.66 37.61
N PHE A 21 -14.36 -15.68 36.90
CA PHE A 21 -14.31 -15.76 35.44
C PHE A 21 -15.66 -15.43 34.83
N LEU A 22 -15.67 -14.76 33.68
CA LEU A 22 -16.88 -14.38 32.95
C LEU A 22 -16.85 -14.92 31.53
N ALA A 23 -18.02 -15.39 31.07
CA ALA A 23 -18.25 -15.83 29.70
C ALA A 23 -19.48 -15.08 29.13
N PRO A 24 -19.28 -13.94 28.45
CA PRO A 24 -20.37 -13.15 27.90
C PRO A 24 -20.87 -13.72 26.55
N PHE A 25 -22.16 -14.06 26.49
CA PHE A 25 -22.81 -14.55 25.27
C PHE A 25 -23.47 -13.40 24.51
N ASN A 26 -23.22 -13.38 23.20
CA ASN A 26 -23.92 -12.56 22.20
C ASN A 26 -23.77 -13.26 20.84
N MET A 27 -24.49 -14.37 20.67
CA MET A 27 -24.43 -15.20 19.46
C MET A 27 -25.69 -16.05 19.32
N GLY A 28 -26.16 -16.28 18.09
CA GLY A 28 -27.23 -17.23 17.76
C GLY A 28 -28.55 -16.98 18.51
N GLY A 29 -28.88 -15.71 18.78
CA GLY A 29 -30.05 -15.29 19.55
C GLY A 29 -29.89 -15.40 21.07
N VAL A 30 -28.76 -15.90 21.58
CA VAL A 30 -28.47 -15.99 23.01
C VAL A 30 -27.67 -14.78 23.49
N MET A 31 -28.16 -14.15 24.56
CA MET A 31 -27.51 -13.04 25.25
C MET A 31 -27.38 -13.30 26.75
N GLY A 32 -26.40 -12.69 27.41
CA GLY A 32 -26.20 -12.75 28.85
C GLY A 32 -24.79 -13.20 29.20
N GLN A 33 -24.61 -13.83 30.35
CA GLN A 33 -23.29 -14.31 30.78
C GLN A 33 -23.37 -15.51 31.72
N VAL A 34 -22.27 -16.26 31.77
CA VAL A 34 -22.01 -17.24 32.84
C VAL A 34 -20.82 -16.75 33.64
N GLN A 35 -20.96 -16.76 34.96
CA GLN A 35 -19.92 -16.37 35.90
C GLN A 35 -19.45 -17.59 36.69
N PHE A 36 -18.15 -17.87 36.67
CA PHE A 36 -17.55 -18.93 37.47
C PHE A 36 -16.86 -18.32 38.68
N ASP A 37 -17.25 -18.78 39.86
CA ASP A 37 -16.62 -18.48 41.12
C ASP A 37 -15.74 -19.67 41.51
N SER A 38 -14.43 -19.47 41.49
CA SER A 38 -13.47 -20.54 41.81
C SER A 38 -13.37 -20.83 43.31
N ASP A 39 -13.67 -19.85 44.16
CA ASP A 39 -13.62 -20.01 45.63
C ASP A 39 -14.84 -20.80 46.12
N ASN A 40 -16.02 -20.41 45.64
CA ASN A 40 -17.27 -21.11 45.94
C ASN A 40 -17.50 -22.34 45.05
N GLN A 41 -16.67 -22.52 44.01
CA GLN A 41 -16.73 -23.61 43.05
C GLN A 41 -18.09 -23.75 42.34
N VAL A 42 -18.65 -22.62 41.94
CA VAL A 42 -20.01 -22.49 41.44
C VAL A 42 -20.05 -21.71 40.12
N ALA A 43 -20.88 -22.16 39.19
CA ALA A 43 -21.20 -21.44 37.96
C ALA A 43 -22.60 -20.80 38.09
N THR A 44 -22.65 -19.47 38.04
CA THR A 44 -23.90 -18.70 38.00
C THR A 44 -24.27 -18.43 36.54
N VAL A 45 -25.38 -19.00 36.10
CA VAL A 45 -25.87 -18.88 34.72
C VAL A 45 -26.96 -17.83 34.65
N ASN A 46 -26.73 -16.78 33.86
CA ASN A 46 -27.71 -15.74 33.55
C ASN A 46 -27.73 -15.47 32.05
N VAL A 47 -28.48 -16.28 31.32
CA VAL A 47 -28.62 -16.19 29.86
C VAL A 47 -30.09 -16.08 29.45
N SER A 48 -30.33 -15.52 28.28
CA SER A 48 -31.64 -15.37 27.66
C SER A 48 -31.57 -15.85 26.21
N GLY A 49 -32.72 -16.16 25.60
CA GLY A 49 -32.78 -16.62 24.20
C GLY A 49 -32.40 -18.09 23.95
N ALA A 50 -32.10 -18.86 25.00
CA ALA A 50 -31.73 -20.28 24.89
C ALA A 50 -32.94 -21.23 24.70
N GLY A 51 -34.17 -20.72 24.69
CA GLY A 51 -35.41 -21.49 24.54
C GLY A 51 -36.01 -21.96 25.88
N SER A 52 -37.12 -22.69 25.81
CA SER A 52 -37.86 -23.21 26.98
C SER A 52 -37.73 -24.73 27.06
N CYS A 53 -36.80 -25.22 27.89
CA CYS A 53 -36.62 -26.64 28.21
C CYS A 53 -36.10 -26.78 29.65
N ALA A 54 -36.20 -27.98 30.22
CA ALA A 54 -35.88 -28.22 31.63
C ALA A 54 -34.40 -27.94 31.97
N SER A 55 -33.50 -28.24 31.04
CA SER A 55 -32.07 -28.00 31.19
C SER A 55 -31.38 -27.91 29.84
N VAL A 56 -30.33 -27.11 29.77
CA VAL A 56 -29.41 -27.04 28.63
C VAL A 56 -28.01 -27.48 29.06
N THR A 57 -27.24 -28.03 28.11
CA THR A 57 -25.87 -28.46 28.34
C THR A 57 -24.90 -27.34 28.02
N PHE A 58 -24.02 -27.06 28.97
CA PHE A 58 -22.85 -26.23 28.81
C PHE A 58 -21.60 -27.10 28.67
N SER A 59 -20.71 -26.73 27.75
CA SER A 59 -19.48 -27.46 27.45
C SER A 59 -18.29 -26.53 27.40
N LEU A 60 -17.27 -26.81 28.19
CA LEU A 60 -16.02 -26.07 28.21
C LEU A 60 -15.03 -26.72 27.23
N SER A 61 -14.55 -25.97 26.24
CA SER A 61 -13.66 -26.45 25.17
C SER A 61 -12.30 -25.74 25.20
N GLU A 62 -11.25 -26.46 24.78
CA GLU A 62 -9.84 -26.11 25.02
C GLU A 62 -9.33 -24.81 24.38
N PHE A 63 -9.97 -24.34 23.32
CA PHE A 63 -9.47 -23.26 22.48
C PHE A 63 -10.45 -22.08 22.45
N PRO A 64 -9.98 -20.83 22.55
CA PRO A 64 -10.86 -19.67 22.62
C PRO A 64 -11.53 -19.35 21.27
N VAL A 65 -12.75 -18.83 21.33
CA VAL A 65 -13.52 -18.39 20.17
C VAL A 65 -12.78 -17.28 19.43
N MET A 66 -12.71 -17.38 18.10
CA MET A 66 -12.29 -16.29 17.22
C MET A 66 -13.52 -15.60 16.63
N TYR A 67 -13.92 -14.49 17.25
CA TYR A 67 -15.18 -13.78 16.98
C TYR A 67 -15.25 -13.19 15.55
N GLY A 68 -16.26 -13.61 14.76
CA GLY A 68 -16.47 -13.11 13.39
C GLY A 68 -15.51 -13.65 12.33
N HIS A 69 -14.65 -14.61 12.68
CA HIS A 69 -13.70 -15.21 11.74
C HIS A 69 -14.32 -16.33 10.88
N PHE A 70 -15.30 -17.05 11.43
CA PHE A 70 -15.86 -18.27 10.81
C PHE A 70 -17.39 -18.23 10.81
N ALA A 71 -18.00 -18.94 9.85
CA ALA A 71 -19.46 -19.09 9.80
C ALA A 71 -20.01 -19.96 10.96
N GLN A 72 -19.20 -20.91 11.45
CA GLN A 72 -19.52 -21.78 12.59
C GLN A 72 -18.45 -21.65 13.67
N PRO A 73 -18.38 -20.52 14.40
CA PRO A 73 -17.28 -20.26 15.34
C PRO A 73 -17.24 -21.27 16.51
N CYS A 74 -18.36 -21.90 16.85
CA CYS A 74 -18.48 -22.84 17.98
C CYS A 74 -18.32 -24.31 17.60
N SER A 75 -17.96 -24.61 16.35
CA SER A 75 -17.68 -25.98 15.93
C SER A 75 -16.44 -26.52 16.65
N GLU A 76 -16.40 -27.83 16.89
CA GLU A 76 -15.24 -28.47 17.52
C GLU A 76 -13.94 -28.22 16.73
N ALA A 77 -14.03 -28.12 15.40
CA ALA A 77 -12.91 -27.74 14.54
C ALA A 77 -12.30 -26.36 14.86
N ASN A 78 -13.08 -25.44 15.46
CA ASN A 78 -12.66 -24.07 15.76
C ASN A 78 -12.32 -23.84 17.25
N ILE A 79 -12.99 -24.54 18.17
CA ILE A 79 -12.79 -24.37 19.63
C ILE A 79 -12.20 -25.59 20.34
N GLY A 80 -11.96 -26.69 19.64
CA GLY A 80 -11.46 -27.94 20.21
C GLY A 80 -12.52 -28.76 20.95
N SER A 81 -12.11 -29.95 21.39
CA SER A 81 -12.96 -30.89 22.10
C SER A 81 -13.43 -30.36 23.45
N SER A 82 -14.59 -30.81 23.91
CA SER A 82 -15.09 -30.48 25.26
C SER A 82 -14.32 -31.26 26.32
N ILE A 83 -13.87 -30.56 27.36
CA ILE A 83 -13.16 -31.13 28.51
C ILE A 83 -14.03 -31.22 29.76
N PHE A 84 -15.13 -30.47 29.82
CA PHE A 84 -16.02 -30.45 30.97
C PHE A 84 -17.43 -30.05 30.54
N ASN A 85 -18.44 -30.74 31.08
CA ASN A 85 -19.84 -30.44 30.82
C ASN A 85 -20.60 -30.28 32.13
N PHE A 86 -21.56 -29.35 32.15
CA PHE A 86 -22.56 -29.23 33.21
C PHE A 86 -23.91 -28.84 32.62
N THR A 87 -24.98 -29.03 33.38
CA THR A 87 -26.33 -28.65 32.95
C THR A 87 -26.86 -27.55 33.86
N ALA A 88 -27.64 -26.64 33.27
CA ALA A 88 -28.33 -25.58 34.02
C ALA A 88 -29.71 -25.32 33.41
N ASN A 89 -30.62 -24.77 34.20
CA ASN A 89 -31.91 -24.31 33.70
C ASN A 89 -31.69 -22.94 33.00
N PRO A 90 -32.00 -22.81 31.70
CA PRO A 90 -31.80 -21.55 30.97
C PRO A 90 -32.86 -20.47 31.27
N VAL A 91 -33.99 -20.84 31.90
CA VAL A 91 -35.15 -19.95 32.10
C VAL A 91 -35.07 -19.18 33.42
N SER A 92 -34.27 -19.65 34.37
CA SER A 92 -34.06 -19.02 35.67
C SER A 92 -32.58 -18.88 35.98
N SER A 93 -32.18 -17.76 36.58
CA SER A 93 -30.83 -17.62 37.12
C SER A 93 -30.55 -18.78 38.06
N SER A 94 -29.58 -19.62 37.70
CA SER A 94 -29.26 -20.84 38.43
C SER A 94 -27.80 -20.88 38.82
N SER A 95 -27.57 -21.35 40.03
CA SER A 95 -26.25 -21.52 40.64
C SER A 95 -25.94 -23.01 40.60
N VAL A 96 -24.96 -23.42 39.79
CA VAL A 96 -24.62 -24.84 39.56
C VAL A 96 -23.30 -25.16 40.23
N ASN A 97 -23.23 -26.26 40.97
CA ASN A 97 -21.98 -26.76 41.54
C ASN A 97 -21.07 -27.29 40.42
N VAL A 98 -19.87 -26.74 40.31
CA VAL A 98 -18.84 -27.13 39.34
C VAL A 98 -17.50 -27.45 40.02
N SER A 99 -17.54 -27.93 41.27
CA SER A 99 -16.36 -28.37 42.05
C SER A 99 -15.37 -29.23 41.26
N ARG A 100 -15.87 -30.23 40.52
CA ARG A 100 -15.05 -31.11 39.67
C ARG A 100 -14.25 -30.37 38.59
N LEU A 101 -14.70 -29.21 38.13
CA LEU A 101 -13.93 -28.38 37.18
C LEU A 101 -12.68 -27.82 37.87
N PHE A 102 -12.85 -27.34 39.11
CA PHE A 102 -11.79 -26.68 39.88
C PHE A 102 -10.85 -27.64 40.61
N GLU A 103 -11.18 -28.93 40.72
CA GLU A 103 -10.28 -29.97 41.26
C GLU A 103 -8.94 -30.03 40.49
N ASN A 104 -8.98 -29.87 39.17
CA ASN A 104 -7.81 -30.00 38.30
C ASN A 104 -7.42 -28.70 37.58
N ARG A 105 -8.24 -27.65 37.68
CA ARG A 105 -8.04 -26.39 36.93
C ARG A 105 -8.39 -25.17 37.77
N SER A 106 -7.38 -24.46 38.24
CA SER A 106 -7.56 -23.17 38.92
C SER A 106 -7.75 -21.99 37.95
N ASN A 107 -7.43 -22.14 36.66
CA ASN A 107 -7.59 -21.12 35.64
C ASN A 107 -8.47 -21.58 34.46
N LEU A 108 -9.50 -20.78 34.12
CA LEU A 108 -10.41 -20.96 32.99
C LEU A 108 -10.25 -19.94 31.85
N ASP A 109 -9.24 -19.06 31.90
CA ASP A 109 -8.94 -18.13 30.82
C ASP A 109 -8.68 -18.86 29.49
N ASP A 110 -9.21 -18.29 28.41
CA ASP A 110 -9.10 -18.77 27.03
C ASP A 110 -9.75 -20.14 26.74
N PHE A 111 -10.57 -20.64 27.65
CA PHE A 111 -11.50 -21.69 27.26
C PHE A 111 -12.69 -21.08 26.53
N SER A 112 -13.33 -21.87 25.69
CA SER A 112 -14.63 -21.54 25.13
C SER A 112 -15.72 -22.22 25.94
N LEU A 113 -16.66 -21.45 26.48
CA LEU A 113 -17.90 -21.98 27.01
C LEU A 113 -18.93 -22.04 25.90
N THR A 114 -19.39 -23.24 25.58
CA THR A 114 -20.44 -23.49 24.61
C THR A 114 -21.75 -23.76 25.33
N LEU A 115 -22.85 -23.26 24.78
CA LEU A 115 -24.22 -23.62 25.13
C LEU A 115 -24.93 -24.18 23.90
N GLN A 116 -25.63 -25.31 24.05
CA GLN A 116 -26.60 -25.77 23.05
C GLN A 116 -28.01 -25.39 23.50
N THR A 117 -28.70 -24.55 22.71
CA THR A 117 -30.06 -24.10 23.02
C THR A 117 -31.07 -25.25 22.93
N CYS A 118 -32.27 -25.06 23.47
CA CYS A 118 -33.35 -26.05 23.41
C CYS A 118 -33.75 -26.42 21.97
N ASN A 119 -33.47 -25.54 21.00
CA ASN A 119 -33.74 -25.78 19.58
C ASN A 119 -32.53 -26.34 18.82
N GLY A 120 -31.44 -26.68 19.52
CA GLY A 120 -30.25 -27.30 18.96
C GLY A 120 -29.19 -26.33 18.43
N THR A 121 -29.41 -25.01 18.50
CA THR A 121 -28.40 -24.00 18.09
C THR A 121 -27.22 -24.02 19.05
N LYS A 122 -26.00 -24.11 18.52
CA LYS A 122 -24.77 -24.08 19.31
C LYS A 122 -24.19 -22.66 19.32
N VAL A 123 -24.02 -22.08 20.51
CA VAL A 123 -23.46 -20.74 20.73
C VAL A 123 -22.27 -20.83 21.68
N CYS A 124 -21.36 -19.87 21.65
CA CYS A 124 -20.13 -19.92 22.44
C CYS A 124 -19.60 -18.54 22.82
N ALA A 125 -18.85 -18.51 23.91
CA ALA A 125 -18.17 -17.34 24.43
C ALA A 125 -16.79 -17.72 25.02
N VAL A 126 -15.83 -16.80 24.97
CA VAL A 126 -14.55 -16.97 25.67
C VAL A 126 -14.76 -16.74 27.17
N VAL A 127 -14.21 -17.63 27.98
CA VAL A 127 -14.14 -17.48 29.44
C VAL A 127 -12.88 -16.67 29.78
N SER A 128 -13.03 -15.60 30.57
CA SER A 128 -11.88 -14.83 31.03
C SER A 128 -12.09 -14.10 32.36
N GLN A 129 -11.00 -13.86 33.10
CA GLN A 129 -10.96 -13.05 34.32
C GLN A 129 -10.76 -11.55 34.07
N GLY A 130 -10.38 -11.13 32.86
CA GLY A 130 -10.00 -9.74 32.62
C GLY A 130 -9.19 -9.56 31.34
N GLN A 131 -8.36 -8.51 31.29
CA GLN A 131 -7.63 -8.17 30.08
C GLN A 131 -6.42 -9.08 29.83
N THR A 132 -6.30 -9.54 28.58
CA THR A 132 -5.09 -10.22 28.07
C THR A 132 -3.88 -9.29 28.23
N LEU A 133 -2.82 -9.78 28.88
CA LEU A 133 -1.59 -9.00 29.11
C LEU A 133 -0.66 -9.05 27.89
N LEU A 134 -0.48 -10.26 27.34
CA LEU A 134 0.42 -10.51 26.22
C LEU A 134 -0.07 -11.69 25.40
N THR A 135 -0.11 -11.50 24.08
CA THR A 135 -0.26 -12.55 23.09
C THR A 135 0.99 -12.59 22.23
N ARG A 136 1.60 -13.76 22.10
CA ARG A 136 2.68 -14.04 21.13
C ARG A 136 2.19 -15.07 20.12
N GLN A 137 2.73 -15.05 18.91
CA GLN A 137 2.38 -15.94 17.82
C GLN A 137 3.63 -16.45 17.13
N ALA A 138 3.64 -17.72 16.81
CA ALA A 138 4.55 -18.34 15.85
C ALA A 138 3.71 -19.04 14.78
N ARG A 139 4.22 -19.10 13.55
CA ARG A 139 3.56 -19.79 12.44
C ARG A 139 4.50 -20.80 11.80
N PHE A 140 4.07 -22.05 11.75
CA PHE A 140 4.72 -23.09 10.96
C PHE A 140 4.12 -23.12 9.56
N THR A 141 4.95 -23.49 8.58
CA THR A 141 4.62 -23.59 7.15
C THR A 141 5.27 -24.84 6.56
N GLY A 142 4.75 -25.33 5.43
CA GLY A 142 5.23 -26.56 4.79
C GLY A 142 4.39 -27.77 5.20
N SER A 143 5.02 -28.91 5.47
CA SER A 143 4.33 -30.18 5.72
C SER A 143 3.48 -30.21 7.00
N ILE A 144 3.83 -29.38 7.99
CA ILE A 144 3.00 -29.09 9.16
C ILE A 144 2.88 -27.58 9.21
N ALA A 145 1.66 -27.06 9.11
CA ALA A 145 1.42 -25.63 9.12
C ALA A 145 0.28 -25.25 10.04
N GLY A 146 0.30 -24.00 10.48
CA GLY A 146 -0.67 -23.45 11.42
C GLY A 146 0.00 -22.47 12.37
N ASN A 147 -0.80 -21.93 13.27
CA ASN A 147 -0.38 -20.97 14.27
C ASN A 147 -0.24 -21.64 15.64
N VAL A 148 0.74 -21.15 16.38
CA VAL A 148 0.87 -21.40 17.81
C VAL A 148 0.81 -20.05 18.50
N TYR A 149 -0.18 -19.87 19.38
CA TYR A 149 -0.33 -18.69 20.21
C TYR A 149 0.13 -18.99 21.63
N ILE A 150 0.85 -18.05 22.24
CA ILE A 150 1.28 -18.13 23.62
C ILE A 150 0.69 -16.92 24.33
N ARG A 151 -0.16 -17.15 25.33
CA ARG A 151 -0.94 -16.08 25.96
C ARG A 151 -0.76 -16.06 27.47
N SER A 152 -0.70 -14.86 28.03
CA SER A 152 -0.69 -14.59 29.48
C SER A 152 -1.69 -13.48 29.80
N ASN A 153 -2.39 -13.60 30.94
CA ASN A 153 -3.43 -12.67 31.37
C ASN A 153 -3.00 -11.89 32.59
N ARG A 154 -3.53 -10.68 32.78
CA ARG A 154 -3.21 -9.86 33.95
C ARG A 154 -3.69 -10.58 35.21
N GLY A 155 -2.80 -10.75 36.19
CA GLY A 155 -3.09 -11.51 37.42
C GLY A 155 -2.76 -13.00 37.35
N ASN A 156 -2.33 -13.53 36.20
CA ASN A 156 -1.83 -14.89 36.08
C ASN A 156 -0.47 -14.95 35.34
N SER A 157 0.55 -15.46 36.02
CA SER A 157 1.91 -15.57 35.50
C SER A 157 2.15 -16.80 34.61
N SER A 158 1.28 -17.81 34.65
CA SER A 158 1.42 -19.05 33.89
C SER A 158 0.88 -18.88 32.47
N PRO A 159 1.73 -18.99 31.42
CA PRO A 159 1.27 -18.84 30.05
C PRO A 159 0.55 -20.10 29.57
N ARG A 160 -0.42 -19.93 28.67
CA ARG A 160 -1.00 -21.04 27.90
C ARG A 160 -0.52 -21.01 26.46
N LEU A 161 -0.23 -22.18 25.92
CA LEU A 161 0.05 -22.39 24.51
C LEU A 161 -1.19 -22.98 23.84
N LEU A 162 -1.61 -22.36 22.75
CA LEU A 162 -2.77 -22.73 21.95
C LEU A 162 -2.29 -23.02 20.53
N SER A 163 -2.58 -24.20 20.00
CA SER A 163 -2.08 -24.67 18.71
C SER A 163 -3.22 -25.08 17.79
N ASP A 164 -3.12 -24.72 16.50
CA ASP A 164 -4.01 -25.18 15.43
C ASP A 164 -3.27 -25.80 14.24
N LEU A 165 -2.17 -26.50 14.54
CA LEU A 165 -1.34 -27.17 13.54
C LEU A 165 -2.10 -28.26 12.79
N MET A 166 -1.83 -28.36 11.49
CA MET A 166 -2.33 -29.41 10.62
C MET A 166 -1.24 -29.92 9.67
N THR A 167 -1.35 -31.19 9.29
CA THR A 167 -0.53 -31.79 8.23
C THR A 167 -1.04 -31.35 6.87
N ILE A 168 -0.14 -30.97 5.96
CA ILE A 168 -0.45 -30.47 4.61
C ILE A 168 0.31 -31.29 3.56
N GLY A 169 -0.26 -31.38 2.35
CA GLY A 169 0.38 -32.03 1.20
C GLY A 169 0.23 -33.56 1.20
N GLN A 170 -0.75 -34.08 1.93
CA GLN A 170 -1.04 -35.51 2.04
C GLN A 170 -2.56 -35.75 2.14
N VAL A 171 -3.11 -36.54 1.22
CA VAL A 171 -4.55 -36.84 1.15
C VAL A 171 -5.04 -37.69 2.32
N ASN A 172 -4.24 -38.69 2.68
CA ASN A 172 -4.56 -39.68 3.71
C ASN A 172 -3.74 -39.44 4.99
N ALA A 173 -3.38 -38.19 5.27
CA ALA A 173 -2.73 -37.87 6.54
C ALA A 173 -3.60 -38.34 7.70
N SER A 174 -3.00 -39.05 8.65
CA SER A 174 -3.64 -39.30 9.93
C SER A 174 -3.37 -38.13 10.87
N GLN A 175 -4.25 -37.93 11.85
CA GLN A 175 -3.93 -37.09 12.99
C GLN A 175 -2.67 -37.63 13.66
N THR A 176 -1.80 -36.73 14.10
CA THR A 176 -0.54 -37.10 14.76
C THR A 176 -0.31 -36.22 15.98
N ASN A 177 0.56 -36.67 16.86
CA ASN A 177 0.96 -35.92 18.04
C ASN A 177 2.41 -35.51 17.89
N ILE A 178 2.73 -34.25 18.18
CA ILE A 178 4.07 -33.71 18.04
C ILE A 178 4.52 -32.98 19.29
N THR A 179 5.78 -33.18 19.67
CA THR A 179 6.39 -32.44 20.78
C THR A 179 6.86 -31.08 20.30
N LEU A 180 6.31 -30.01 20.88
CA LEU A 180 6.81 -28.66 20.69
C LEU A 180 8.02 -28.42 21.59
N ARG A 181 9.06 -27.83 21.02
CA ARG A 181 10.27 -27.41 21.71
C ARG A 181 10.50 -25.93 21.53
N VAL A 182 11.25 -25.33 22.44
CA VAL A 182 11.59 -23.91 22.42
C VAL A 182 13.11 -23.71 22.51
N SER A 183 13.58 -22.63 21.89
CA SER A 183 14.98 -22.20 21.93
C SER A 183 15.09 -20.75 22.40
N THR A 184 16.12 -20.49 23.21
CA THR A 184 16.56 -19.14 23.65
C THR A 184 17.64 -18.55 22.74
N SER A 185 17.88 -19.16 21.57
CA SER A 185 18.91 -18.70 20.63
C SER A 185 18.70 -17.25 20.19
N SER A 186 19.79 -16.51 20.06
CA SER A 186 19.82 -15.15 19.50
C SER A 186 19.98 -15.13 17.98
N ALA A 187 19.77 -16.26 17.29
CA ALA A 187 19.83 -16.34 15.84
C ALA A 187 18.88 -15.32 15.19
N ALA A 188 19.30 -14.75 14.05
CA ALA A 188 18.51 -13.73 13.35
C ALA A 188 17.30 -14.32 12.59
N SER A 189 17.34 -15.61 12.24
CA SER A 189 16.27 -16.30 11.51
C SER A 189 16.25 -17.80 11.81
N CYS A 190 15.17 -18.46 11.40
CA CYS A 190 15.06 -19.91 11.49
C CYS A 190 16.13 -20.65 10.68
N ASP A 191 16.51 -20.16 9.49
CA ASP A 191 17.56 -20.80 8.67
C ASP A 191 18.91 -20.79 9.38
N VAL A 192 19.26 -19.67 10.02
CA VAL A 192 20.51 -19.54 10.80
C VAL A 192 20.48 -20.45 12.02
N LEU A 193 19.34 -20.52 12.71
CA LEU A 193 19.16 -21.42 13.86
C LEU A 193 19.30 -22.89 13.44
N LEU A 194 18.60 -23.31 12.38
CA LEU A 194 18.62 -24.70 11.92
C LEU A 194 20.00 -25.13 11.41
N GLY A 195 20.76 -24.21 10.81
CA GLY A 195 22.15 -24.47 10.38
C GLY A 195 23.15 -24.67 11.54
N SER A 196 22.81 -24.25 12.75
CA SER A 196 23.68 -24.31 13.94
C SER A 196 22.98 -24.92 15.17
N LEU A 197 21.93 -25.72 14.94
CA LEU A 197 21.03 -26.16 15.98
C LEU A 197 21.70 -27.13 16.97
N ASP A 198 21.92 -26.66 18.19
CA ASP A 198 22.21 -27.55 19.32
C ASP A 198 20.90 -28.12 19.89
N THR A 199 20.61 -29.38 19.52
CA THR A 199 19.40 -30.07 19.99
C THR A 199 19.36 -30.29 21.50
N SER A 200 20.50 -30.26 22.20
CA SER A 200 20.57 -30.42 23.65
C SER A 200 20.11 -29.18 24.41
N ALA A 201 20.19 -28.00 23.78
CA ALA A 201 19.72 -26.72 24.32
C ALA A 201 18.19 -26.54 24.19
N LEU A 202 17.49 -27.46 23.51
CA LEU A 202 16.05 -27.35 23.28
C LEU A 202 15.23 -27.81 24.49
N THR A 203 14.40 -26.91 25.02
CA THR A 203 13.47 -27.24 26.10
C THR A 203 12.15 -27.75 25.53
N SER A 204 11.66 -28.88 26.03
CA SER A 204 10.35 -29.43 25.64
C SER A 204 9.22 -28.66 26.33
N LEU A 205 8.24 -28.19 25.56
CA LEU A 205 7.03 -27.53 26.08
C LEU A 205 5.88 -28.51 26.31
N GLY A 206 5.83 -29.61 25.56
CA GLY A 206 4.77 -30.60 25.66
C GLY A 206 4.32 -31.13 24.29
N VAL A 207 3.33 -32.01 24.30
CA VAL A 207 2.79 -32.65 23.09
C VAL A 207 1.50 -31.94 22.66
N VAL A 208 1.40 -31.58 21.38
CA VAL A 208 0.18 -31.03 20.77
C VAL A 208 -0.33 -31.96 19.68
N ASN A 209 -1.63 -31.95 19.46
CA ASN A 209 -2.27 -32.68 18.37
C ASN A 209 -2.13 -31.88 17.08
N VAL A 210 -1.87 -32.59 15.98
CA VAL A 210 -1.77 -32.07 14.63
C VAL A 210 -2.94 -32.64 13.84
N GLY A 211 -3.79 -31.75 13.34
CA GLY A 211 -4.96 -32.11 12.55
C GLY A 211 -4.64 -32.41 11.09
N THR A 212 -5.70 -32.51 10.30
CA THR A 212 -5.65 -32.62 8.84
C THR A 212 -6.54 -31.54 8.23
N PRO A 213 -6.46 -31.27 6.91
CA PRO A 213 -7.32 -30.28 6.28
C PRO A 213 -8.82 -30.65 6.30
N LEU A 214 -9.14 -31.92 6.58
CA LEU A 214 -10.51 -32.44 6.75
C LEU A 214 -10.94 -32.50 8.22
N GLN A 215 -9.99 -32.66 9.13
CA GLN A 215 -10.21 -32.82 10.56
C GLN A 215 -9.25 -31.92 11.33
N PHE A 216 -9.62 -30.65 11.46
CA PHE A 216 -8.88 -29.68 12.25
C PHE A 216 -8.78 -30.13 13.72
N GLN A 217 -7.61 -29.93 14.31
CA GLN A 217 -7.38 -30.18 15.73
C GLN A 217 -6.95 -28.89 16.40
N LYS A 218 -7.46 -28.69 17.61
CA LYS A 218 -6.98 -27.64 18.51
C LYS A 218 -6.28 -28.31 19.67
N SER A 219 -5.28 -27.66 20.22
CA SER A 219 -4.57 -28.15 21.40
C SER A 219 -4.25 -27.04 22.35
N ARG A 220 -4.31 -27.36 23.64
CA ARG A 220 -3.93 -26.47 24.73
C ARG A 220 -2.86 -27.11 25.60
N LEU A 221 -1.82 -26.35 25.92
CA LEU A 221 -0.85 -26.68 26.97
C LEU A 221 -0.83 -25.55 28.00
N ASP A 222 -1.13 -25.88 29.25
CA ASP A 222 -0.97 -24.97 30.39
C ASP A 222 0.49 -25.08 30.89
N LEU A 223 1.29 -24.04 30.67
CA LEU A 223 2.71 -24.04 30.99
C LEU A 223 2.94 -23.44 32.38
N THR A 224 3.91 -23.98 33.13
CA THR A 224 4.29 -23.43 34.44
C THR A 224 5.04 -22.11 34.31
N SER A 225 5.90 -21.99 33.29
CA SER A 225 6.61 -20.75 32.96
C SER A 225 7.09 -20.81 31.51
N LEU A 226 7.34 -19.64 30.92
CA LEU A 226 8.03 -19.52 29.65
C LEU A 226 9.02 -18.36 29.73
N ASN A 227 10.30 -18.63 29.45
CA ASN A 227 11.34 -17.60 29.44
C ASN A 227 11.03 -16.55 28.35
N ALA A 228 11.08 -15.27 28.70
CA ALA A 228 10.88 -14.18 27.75
C ALA A 228 11.93 -14.18 26.63
N ALA A 229 13.14 -14.70 26.88
CA ALA A 229 14.21 -14.87 25.90
C ALA A 229 13.92 -15.97 24.86
N ASN A 230 12.87 -16.76 25.04
CA ASN A 230 12.44 -17.73 24.04
C ASN A 230 11.99 -17.01 22.76
N SER A 231 12.70 -17.27 21.67
CA SER A 231 12.57 -16.58 20.39
C SER A 231 12.07 -17.49 19.28
N PHE A 232 12.22 -18.81 19.42
CA PHE A 232 11.86 -19.80 18.39
C PHE A 232 11.13 -21.02 18.97
N LEU A 233 10.11 -21.49 18.25
CA LEU A 233 9.52 -22.81 18.42
C LEU A 233 10.06 -23.77 17.38
N LEU A 234 10.24 -25.03 17.78
CA LEU A 234 10.69 -26.10 16.90
C LEU A 234 9.80 -27.32 17.06
N LEU A 235 9.58 -28.00 15.95
CA LEU A 235 8.92 -29.31 15.90
C LEU A 235 9.74 -30.25 15.01
N ARG A 236 9.71 -31.56 15.31
CA ARG A 236 10.50 -32.56 14.59
C ARG A 236 9.67 -33.19 13.48
N VAL A 237 10.13 -33.13 12.23
CA VAL A 237 9.50 -33.79 11.08
C VAL A 237 10.50 -34.78 10.47
N GLY A 238 10.21 -36.08 10.60
CA GLY A 238 11.16 -37.12 10.19
C GLY A 238 12.50 -37.00 10.94
N SER A 239 13.59 -36.81 10.20
CA SER A 239 14.93 -36.63 10.75
C SER A 239 15.32 -35.17 11.01
N SER A 240 14.51 -34.19 10.57
CA SER A 240 14.83 -32.76 10.64
C SER A 240 13.90 -32.00 11.59
N TYR A 241 14.21 -30.72 11.82
CA TYR A 241 13.36 -29.79 12.56
C TYR A 241 12.78 -28.74 11.64
N GLN A 242 11.50 -28.41 11.82
CA GLN A 242 10.92 -27.16 11.36
C GLN A 242 11.02 -26.13 12.48
N CYS A 243 11.19 -24.87 12.10
CA CYS A 243 11.35 -23.75 13.02
C CYS A 243 10.30 -22.67 12.71
N ALA A 244 9.79 -22.03 13.75
CA ALA A 244 8.95 -20.85 13.66
C ALA A 244 9.40 -19.80 14.69
N GLN A 245 9.62 -18.57 14.25
CA GLN A 245 9.96 -17.46 15.15
C GLN A 245 8.73 -16.96 15.90
N ILE A 246 8.92 -16.57 17.16
CA ILE A 246 7.86 -16.10 18.07
C ILE A 246 7.81 -14.57 18.05
N TYR A 247 6.72 -14.02 17.53
CA TYR A 247 6.45 -12.58 17.48
C TYR A 247 5.43 -12.17 18.52
N THR A 248 5.55 -10.95 19.05
CA THR A 248 4.48 -10.34 19.85
C THR A 248 3.36 -9.89 18.94
N VAL A 249 2.13 -10.30 19.25
CA VAL A 249 0.92 -9.80 18.59
C VAL A 249 0.51 -8.51 19.28
N ALA A 250 0.82 -7.38 18.65
CA ALA A 250 0.36 -6.09 19.13
C ALA A 250 -1.17 -5.97 19.01
N GLU A 251 -1.77 -5.30 19.98
CA GLU A 251 -3.16 -4.86 19.89
C GLU A 251 -3.37 -4.03 18.62
N LYS A 252 -4.47 -4.28 17.91
CA LYS A 252 -4.86 -3.45 16.77
C LYS A 252 -5.77 -2.32 17.26
N GLN A 253 -5.29 -1.10 17.16
CA GLN A 253 -6.11 0.11 17.23
C GLN A 253 -6.08 0.82 15.89
N VAL A 254 -7.23 0.96 15.24
CA VAL A 254 -7.36 1.60 13.92
C VAL A 254 -8.49 2.63 13.95
N SER A 255 -8.45 3.60 13.05
CA SER A 255 -9.48 4.62 12.97
C SER A 255 -9.83 4.97 11.53
N ALA A 256 -11.10 5.35 11.33
CA ALA A 256 -11.58 6.05 10.15
C ALA A 256 -11.93 7.48 10.56
N VAL A 257 -11.13 8.45 10.08
CA VAL A 257 -11.29 9.87 10.48
C VAL A 257 -12.16 10.59 9.46
N LEU A 258 -13.25 11.18 9.95
CA LEU A 258 -14.26 11.87 9.14
C LEU A 258 -13.98 13.37 9.21
N ASN A 259 -13.84 13.98 8.03
CA ASN A 259 -13.69 15.42 7.86
C ASN A 259 -14.27 15.82 6.50
N MET A 260 -15.58 15.66 6.34
CA MET A 260 -16.27 15.80 5.06
C MET A 260 -17.69 16.37 5.23
N LYS A 261 -18.13 17.23 4.31
CA LYS A 261 -19.49 17.80 4.23
C LYS A 261 -20.01 18.39 5.56
N GLY A 262 -19.12 19.02 6.33
CA GLY A 262 -19.40 19.60 7.63
C GLY A 262 -19.32 18.64 8.82
N ILE A 263 -19.30 17.32 8.60
CA ILE A 263 -19.18 16.32 9.68
C ILE A 263 -17.70 16.11 10.01
N ARG A 264 -17.37 16.22 11.31
CA ARG A 264 -16.04 15.96 11.86
C ARG A 264 -16.10 14.89 12.94
N GLY A 265 -15.04 14.09 13.04
CA GLY A 265 -14.88 13.12 14.12
C GLY A 265 -14.20 11.84 13.63
N TYR A 266 -14.47 10.71 14.27
CA TYR A 266 -13.88 9.43 13.92
C TYR A 266 -14.71 8.23 14.38
N PHE A 267 -14.44 7.10 13.72
CA PHE A 267 -14.72 5.77 14.24
C PHE A 267 -13.38 5.16 14.66
N SER A 268 -13.27 4.67 15.89
CA SER A 268 -12.09 3.97 16.40
C SER A 268 -12.46 2.53 16.73
N PHE A 269 -11.63 1.60 16.29
CA PHE A 269 -11.80 0.17 16.54
C PHE A 269 -10.57 -0.34 17.28
N ARG A 270 -10.78 -1.12 18.34
CA ARG A 270 -9.70 -1.67 19.17
C ARG A 270 -9.95 -3.14 19.46
N GLN A 271 -8.98 -3.99 19.17
CA GLN A 271 -9.05 -5.43 19.44
C GLN A 271 -7.67 -5.92 19.92
N ALA A 272 -7.62 -6.46 21.14
CA ALA A 272 -6.37 -6.85 21.80
C ALA A 272 -5.67 -8.04 21.11
N SER A 273 -6.44 -9.04 20.68
CA SER A 273 -5.96 -10.19 19.93
C SER A 273 -7.10 -10.80 19.08
N PRO A 274 -6.82 -11.79 18.21
CA PRO A 274 -7.85 -12.47 17.42
C PRO A 274 -8.96 -13.17 18.24
N PHE A 275 -8.76 -13.31 19.56
CA PHE A 275 -9.67 -13.99 20.48
C PHE A 275 -10.51 -13.04 21.34
N ASP A 276 -10.21 -11.74 21.28
CA ASP A 276 -10.92 -10.73 22.05
C ASP A 276 -12.01 -10.09 21.18
N VAL A 277 -13.07 -9.59 21.80
CA VAL A 277 -14.11 -8.80 21.12
C VAL A 277 -13.59 -7.43 20.71
N THR A 278 -14.23 -6.81 19.73
CA THR A 278 -13.82 -5.48 19.23
C THR A 278 -14.54 -4.38 19.99
N GLU A 279 -13.78 -3.43 20.52
CA GLU A 279 -14.32 -2.17 21.03
C GLU A 279 -14.47 -1.17 19.89
N LEU A 280 -15.67 -0.61 19.73
CA LEU A 280 -16.00 0.44 18.77
C LEU A 280 -16.27 1.74 19.53
N ARG A 281 -15.56 2.82 19.19
CA ARG A 281 -15.89 4.18 19.63
C ARG A 281 -16.32 5.03 18.44
N VAL A 282 -17.45 5.73 18.58
CA VAL A 282 -17.98 6.66 17.58
C VAL A 282 -18.02 8.05 18.20
N ASN A 283 -17.22 8.97 17.67
CA ASN A 283 -17.22 10.37 18.08
C ASN A 283 -17.46 11.22 16.84
N LEU A 284 -18.62 11.85 16.72
CA LEU A 284 -18.98 12.66 15.55
C LEU A 284 -19.71 13.92 15.99
N THR A 285 -19.52 15.00 15.23
CA THR A 285 -20.12 16.31 15.48
C THR A 285 -20.76 16.87 14.21
N ASN A 286 -21.67 17.82 14.40
CA ASN A 286 -22.35 18.55 13.32
C ASN A 286 -23.14 17.65 12.35
N LEU A 287 -23.80 16.62 12.89
CA LEU A 287 -24.66 15.68 12.14
C LEU A 287 -25.97 16.34 11.67
N ARG A 288 -26.43 17.38 12.38
CA ARG A 288 -27.64 18.18 12.07
C ARG A 288 -28.91 17.34 11.84
N SER A 289 -29.00 16.16 12.46
CA SER A 289 -30.10 15.21 12.27
C SER A 289 -30.33 14.76 10.82
N ARG A 290 -29.31 14.86 9.95
CA ARG A 290 -29.42 14.56 8.50
C ARG A 290 -29.08 13.13 8.13
N VAL A 291 -28.34 12.44 8.99
CA VAL A 291 -27.79 11.11 8.75
C VAL A 291 -28.45 10.09 9.67
N GLY A 292 -28.38 8.81 9.30
CA GLY A 292 -28.89 7.73 10.13
C GLY A 292 -27.98 6.50 10.10
N PRO A 293 -28.11 5.62 9.11
CA PRO A 293 -27.30 4.39 9.04
C PRO A 293 -25.82 4.67 8.77
N TYR A 294 -24.95 3.81 9.31
CA TYR A 294 -23.52 3.79 9.05
C TYR A 294 -22.99 2.36 9.07
N HIS A 295 -22.10 2.06 8.12
CA HIS A 295 -21.64 0.69 7.87
C HIS A 295 -20.16 0.66 7.50
N VAL A 296 -19.51 -0.49 7.70
CA VAL A 296 -18.25 -0.81 7.03
C VAL A 296 -18.53 -1.29 5.61
N HIS A 297 -17.87 -0.68 4.63
CA HIS A 297 -17.99 -1.00 3.21
C HIS A 297 -16.78 -1.81 2.70
N LYS A 298 -16.86 -2.31 1.48
CA LYS A 298 -15.87 -3.26 0.94
C LYS A 298 -14.49 -2.64 0.68
N PHE A 299 -14.42 -1.43 0.12
CA PHE A 299 -13.19 -0.86 -0.44
C PHE A 299 -12.71 0.36 0.36
N PRO A 300 -11.39 0.65 0.37
CA PRO A 300 -10.90 1.93 0.86
C PRO A 300 -11.46 3.09 0.02
N VAL A 301 -11.55 4.27 0.62
CA VAL A 301 -11.89 5.50 -0.09
C VAL A 301 -10.72 5.86 -1.03
N PRO A 302 -10.96 6.09 -2.34
CA PRO A 302 -9.90 6.45 -3.27
C PRO A 302 -9.36 7.86 -2.99
N LEU A 303 -8.21 8.18 -3.58
CA LEU A 303 -7.71 9.56 -3.64
C LEU A 303 -8.73 10.48 -4.31
N LEU A 304 -8.71 11.76 -3.92
CA LEU A 304 -9.62 12.77 -4.43
C LEU A 304 -9.59 12.87 -5.97
N GLY A 305 -10.76 12.72 -6.60
CA GLY A 305 -10.96 12.88 -8.05
C GLY A 305 -11.61 14.22 -8.44
N THR A 306 -11.88 14.42 -9.73
CA THR A 306 -12.60 15.59 -10.29
C THR A 306 -13.97 15.83 -9.66
N ASN A 307 -14.63 14.78 -9.16
CA ASN A 307 -15.95 14.88 -8.55
C ASN A 307 -15.91 14.45 -7.07
N SER A 308 -15.60 15.40 -6.18
CA SER A 308 -15.62 15.16 -4.73
C SER A 308 -17.00 14.75 -4.20
N SER A 309 -18.09 15.09 -4.91
CA SER A 309 -19.45 14.72 -4.50
C SER A 309 -19.73 13.22 -4.61
N SER A 310 -18.98 12.50 -5.45
CA SER A 310 -19.09 11.05 -5.67
C SER A 310 -18.02 10.22 -4.93
N LEU A 311 -17.21 10.82 -4.04
CA LEU A 311 -16.13 10.09 -3.37
C LEU A 311 -16.62 8.84 -2.62
N CYS A 312 -17.83 8.93 -2.05
CA CYS A 312 -18.48 7.83 -1.33
C CYS A 312 -19.45 7.03 -2.22
N SER A 313 -19.34 7.09 -3.55
CA SER A 313 -20.23 6.35 -4.47
C SER A 313 -20.06 4.84 -4.35
N ASN A 314 -21.00 4.10 -4.96
CA ASN A 314 -20.91 2.63 -5.02
C ASN A 314 -19.61 2.16 -5.67
N ASP A 315 -19.21 2.79 -6.76
CA ASP A 315 -18.02 2.42 -7.51
C ASP A 315 -16.74 2.65 -6.71
N ASN A 316 -16.76 3.60 -5.77
CA ASN A 316 -15.60 3.94 -4.96
C ASN A 316 -15.46 3.07 -3.70
N VAL A 317 -16.54 2.88 -2.91
CA VAL A 317 -16.47 2.17 -1.63
C VAL A 317 -17.09 0.77 -1.65
N GLY A 318 -17.85 0.42 -2.70
CA GLY A 318 -18.56 -0.85 -2.82
C GLY A 318 -19.77 -0.97 -1.90
N GLY A 319 -20.37 -2.16 -1.85
CA GLY A 319 -21.46 -2.49 -0.92
C GLY A 319 -20.99 -2.68 0.54
N HIS A 320 -21.91 -3.08 1.42
CA HIS A 320 -21.59 -3.40 2.81
C HIS A 320 -20.63 -4.60 2.91
N TRP A 321 -19.86 -4.64 3.99
CA TRP A 321 -19.02 -5.78 4.32
C TRP A 321 -19.86 -6.93 4.89
N ASN A 322 -20.15 -7.92 4.05
CA ASN A 322 -20.98 -9.07 4.37
C ASN A 322 -20.30 -10.39 3.92
N PRO A 323 -19.23 -10.83 4.60
CA PRO A 323 -18.47 -12.02 4.20
C PRO A 323 -19.25 -13.33 4.34
N PHE A 324 -20.32 -13.35 5.14
CA PHE A 324 -21.14 -14.53 5.37
C PHE A 324 -22.40 -14.59 4.47
N GLY A 325 -22.59 -13.59 3.59
CA GLY A 325 -23.68 -13.58 2.62
C GLY A 325 -25.08 -13.55 3.25
N LEU A 326 -25.23 -12.88 4.40
CA LEU A 326 -26.52 -12.73 5.06
C LEU A 326 -27.51 -12.00 4.14
N ASN A 327 -28.74 -12.51 4.05
CA ASN A 327 -29.80 -11.89 3.26
C ASN A 327 -30.49 -10.79 4.08
N THR A 328 -30.12 -9.53 3.84
CA THR A 328 -30.67 -8.35 4.53
C THR A 328 -32.14 -8.10 4.24
N SER A 329 -32.69 -8.71 3.18
CA SER A 329 -34.12 -8.60 2.83
C SER A 329 -34.97 -9.69 3.47
N ALA A 330 -34.36 -10.66 4.17
CA ALA A 330 -35.10 -11.71 4.85
C ALA A 330 -35.90 -11.13 6.04
N PRO A 331 -37.14 -11.57 6.29
CA PRO A 331 -37.91 -11.12 7.45
C PRO A 331 -37.25 -11.40 8.81
N THR A 332 -36.29 -12.33 8.83
CA THR A 332 -35.50 -12.70 10.01
C THR A 332 -34.30 -11.79 10.25
N TYR A 333 -33.94 -10.92 9.29
CA TYR A 333 -32.88 -9.93 9.50
C TYR A 333 -33.36 -8.89 10.52
N PRO A 334 -32.63 -8.66 11.63
CA PRO A 334 -33.15 -7.80 12.68
C PRO A 334 -33.24 -6.33 12.26
N ASN A 335 -34.33 -5.67 12.64
CA ASN A 335 -34.57 -4.25 12.36
C ASN A 335 -34.10 -3.38 13.53
N GLY A 336 -32.81 -3.10 13.57
CA GLY A 336 -32.17 -2.31 14.63
C GLY A 336 -31.61 -3.12 15.80
N PRO A 337 -31.13 -2.46 16.86
CA PRO A 337 -30.40 -3.10 17.95
C PRO A 337 -31.26 -4.06 18.78
N GLY A 338 -30.61 -4.99 19.47
CA GLY A 338 -31.25 -5.90 20.43
C GLY A 338 -31.25 -7.38 20.03
N SER A 339 -30.75 -7.70 18.84
CA SER A 339 -30.40 -9.09 18.49
C SER A 339 -28.92 -9.36 18.74
N THR A 340 -28.49 -10.61 18.55
CA THR A 340 -27.07 -10.96 18.63
C THR A 340 -26.31 -10.52 17.38
N HIS A 341 -25.06 -10.10 17.54
CA HIS A 341 -24.27 -9.41 16.51
C HIS A 341 -23.96 -10.28 15.28
N ASP A 342 -24.02 -11.59 15.40
CA ASP A 342 -23.85 -12.55 14.30
C ASP A 342 -25.06 -12.63 13.36
N MET A 343 -26.22 -12.08 13.76
CA MET A 343 -27.42 -12.01 12.92
C MET A 343 -27.41 -10.84 11.92
N TYR A 344 -26.42 -9.96 12.00
CA TYR A 344 -26.25 -8.79 11.13
C TYR A 344 -25.06 -8.98 10.21
N GLU A 345 -25.05 -8.25 9.08
CA GLU A 345 -23.83 -8.15 8.27
C GLU A 345 -22.66 -7.70 9.17
N VAL A 346 -21.45 -8.24 8.93
CA VAL A 346 -20.26 -7.85 9.72
C VAL A 346 -20.11 -6.34 9.77
N GLY A 347 -20.33 -5.67 8.64
CA GLY A 347 -20.25 -4.22 8.51
C GLY A 347 -21.48 -3.42 8.98
N ASP A 348 -22.60 -4.04 9.37
CA ASP A 348 -23.80 -3.29 9.76
C ASP A 348 -23.72 -2.77 11.20
N LEU A 349 -23.02 -1.65 11.38
CA LEU A 349 -22.74 -1.09 12.71
C LEU A 349 -23.96 -0.40 13.32
N SER A 350 -24.80 0.26 12.51
CA SER A 350 -25.99 0.93 13.02
C SER A 350 -27.04 -0.02 13.56
N ALA A 351 -27.33 -1.11 12.83
CA ALA A 351 -28.34 -2.05 13.27
C ALA A 351 -27.88 -2.86 14.48
N LYS A 352 -26.57 -3.10 14.65
CA LYS A 352 -26.01 -3.74 15.85
C LYS A 352 -26.08 -2.83 17.09
N HIS A 353 -25.71 -1.55 16.94
CA HIS A 353 -25.41 -0.67 18.07
C HIS A 353 -26.44 0.45 18.24
N MET A 354 -26.46 1.42 17.32
CA MET A 354 -27.42 2.53 17.32
C MET A 354 -27.49 3.25 15.97
N SER A 355 -28.61 3.92 15.69
CA SER A 355 -28.73 4.83 14.54
C SER A 355 -28.27 6.25 14.89
N LEU A 356 -27.73 7.00 13.92
CA LEU A 356 -27.41 8.42 14.07
C LEU A 356 -28.62 9.36 13.83
N ALA A 357 -29.78 8.79 13.48
CA ALA A 357 -30.98 9.55 13.14
C ALA A 357 -31.40 10.47 14.30
N GLY A 358 -31.71 11.73 13.98
CA GLY A 358 -32.12 12.72 14.97
C GLY A 358 -30.97 13.37 15.76
N LEU A 359 -29.75 12.83 15.71
CA LEU A 359 -28.63 13.35 16.51
C LEU A 359 -27.91 14.53 15.84
N ASN A 360 -27.35 15.43 16.65
CA ASN A 360 -26.43 16.46 16.19
C ASN A 360 -24.95 16.13 16.47
N ALA A 361 -24.69 15.38 17.53
CA ALA A 361 -23.37 14.88 17.88
C ALA A 361 -23.53 13.54 18.64
N VAL A 362 -22.46 12.75 18.67
CA VAL A 362 -22.40 11.48 19.39
C VAL A 362 -20.98 11.28 19.93
N ASP A 363 -20.86 10.77 21.16
CA ASP A 363 -19.65 10.15 21.70
C ASP A 363 -20.10 8.88 22.42
N ALA A 364 -19.95 7.74 21.75
CA ALA A 364 -20.45 6.47 22.23
C ALA A 364 -19.40 5.37 22.08
N LYS A 365 -19.46 4.40 22.99
CA LYS A 365 -18.55 3.26 23.03
C LYS A 365 -19.37 1.97 23.11
N PHE A 366 -19.02 1.01 22.28
CA PHE A 366 -19.69 -0.28 22.11
C PHE A 366 -18.70 -1.43 22.13
N THR A 367 -19.23 -2.62 22.39
CA THR A 367 -18.52 -3.89 22.23
C THR A 367 -19.19 -4.68 21.12
N ASP A 368 -18.43 -5.10 20.12
CA ASP A 368 -18.91 -5.86 18.97
C ASP A 368 -18.28 -7.27 18.98
N PHE A 369 -19.14 -8.28 18.96
CA PHE A 369 -18.78 -9.70 19.01
C PHE A 369 -18.64 -10.31 17.61
N HIS A 370 -18.77 -9.51 16.55
CA HIS A 370 -18.81 -9.96 15.16
C HIS A 370 -18.20 -8.92 14.20
N LEU A 371 -17.10 -8.28 14.62
CA LEU A 371 -16.38 -7.24 13.86
C LEU A 371 -14.85 -7.40 14.00
N PRO A 372 -14.24 -8.44 13.40
CA PRO A 372 -12.83 -8.73 13.60
C PRO A 372 -11.90 -7.66 12.99
N LEU A 373 -10.77 -7.39 13.65
CA LEU A 373 -9.63 -6.64 13.12
C LEU A 373 -8.48 -7.55 12.66
N PHE A 374 -8.53 -8.85 12.99
CA PHE A 374 -7.55 -9.86 12.56
C PHE A 374 -8.17 -10.84 11.56
N GLY A 375 -7.32 -11.52 10.80
CA GLY A 375 -7.72 -12.60 9.93
C GLY A 375 -8.50 -12.16 8.69
N ARG A 376 -8.98 -13.14 7.94
CA ARG A 376 -9.60 -12.95 6.60
C ARG A 376 -10.78 -11.99 6.58
N ASN A 377 -11.54 -11.91 7.67
CA ASN A 377 -12.73 -11.07 7.75
C ASN A 377 -12.46 -9.66 8.30
N SER A 378 -11.18 -9.31 8.50
CA SER A 378 -10.76 -8.03 9.04
C SER A 378 -11.36 -6.84 8.27
N ILE A 379 -11.75 -5.81 9.02
CA ILE A 379 -12.20 -4.53 8.46
C ILE A 379 -11.04 -3.54 8.19
N VAL A 380 -9.81 -3.87 8.58
CA VAL A 380 -8.62 -3.02 8.39
C VAL A 380 -8.37 -2.78 6.90
N GLY A 381 -8.14 -1.53 6.51
CA GLY A 381 -7.93 -1.13 5.11
C GLY A 381 -9.22 -0.96 4.28
N ARG A 382 -10.39 -1.18 4.87
CA ARG A 382 -11.69 -0.91 4.23
C ARG A 382 -12.14 0.53 4.47
N SER A 383 -13.44 0.84 4.44
CA SER A 383 -13.98 2.16 4.75
C SER A 383 -15.23 2.10 5.64
N VAL A 384 -15.49 3.19 6.36
CA VAL A 384 -16.78 3.46 6.99
C VAL A 384 -17.55 4.46 6.13
N VAL A 385 -18.85 4.23 5.94
CA VAL A 385 -19.76 5.12 5.23
C VAL A 385 -20.92 5.48 6.14
N ILE A 386 -21.27 6.76 6.18
CA ILE A 386 -22.48 7.27 6.83
C ILE A 386 -23.47 7.66 5.74
N HIS A 387 -24.72 7.26 5.94
CA HIS A 387 -25.83 7.47 5.01
C HIS A 387 -26.76 8.56 5.51
N LEU A 388 -27.40 9.25 4.58
CA LEU A 388 -28.60 10.04 4.83
C LEU A 388 -29.73 9.11 5.34
N THR A 389 -30.75 9.70 5.95
CA THR A 389 -31.91 8.94 6.48
C THR A 389 -32.72 8.21 5.40
N ASP A 390 -32.59 8.60 4.13
CA ASP A 390 -33.17 7.91 2.97
C ASP A 390 -32.31 6.75 2.45
N GLY A 391 -31.14 6.51 3.06
CA GLY A 391 -30.20 5.45 2.67
C GLY A 391 -29.11 5.89 1.67
N ALA A 392 -29.15 7.10 1.13
CA ALA A 392 -28.11 7.58 0.22
C ALA A 392 -26.77 7.76 0.94
N ARG A 393 -25.67 7.31 0.32
CA ARG A 393 -24.32 7.47 0.88
C ARG A 393 -23.96 8.95 0.98
N TYR A 394 -23.50 9.42 2.15
CA TYR A 394 -23.28 10.83 2.41
C TYR A 394 -21.81 11.20 2.59
N VAL A 395 -21.16 10.62 3.62
CA VAL A 395 -19.75 10.84 3.95
C VAL A 395 -19.07 9.50 4.23
N CYS A 396 -17.76 9.44 4.03
CA CYS A 396 -16.99 8.21 4.15
C CYS A 396 -15.54 8.49 4.54
N ALA A 397 -14.87 7.48 5.09
CA ALA A 397 -13.45 7.51 5.38
C ALA A 397 -12.85 6.09 5.37
N SER A 398 -11.61 5.97 4.91
CA SER A 398 -10.87 4.71 4.99
C SER A 398 -10.52 4.37 6.44
N ILE A 399 -10.61 3.10 6.79
CA ILE A 399 -10.11 2.54 8.05
C ILE A 399 -8.59 2.34 7.86
N GLY A 400 -7.80 3.07 8.63
CA GLY A 400 -6.34 3.02 8.56
C GLY A 400 -5.73 1.71 9.05
N TYR A 401 -4.40 1.70 9.14
CA TYR A 401 -3.60 0.59 9.66
C TYR A 401 -3.08 0.94 11.07
N PRO A 402 -2.85 -0.06 11.95
CA PRO A 402 -2.45 0.18 13.34
C PRO A 402 -0.98 0.63 13.51
N GLY A 403 -0.24 0.83 12.41
CA GLY A 403 1.16 1.23 12.43
C GLY A 403 1.72 1.39 11.01
N GLU A 404 3.04 1.51 10.91
CA GLU A 404 3.75 1.59 9.63
C GLU A 404 3.56 0.31 8.80
N VAL A 405 3.37 0.48 7.49
CA VAL A 405 3.13 -0.62 6.55
C VAL A 405 4.13 -0.61 5.40
N ALA A 406 4.49 -1.81 4.96
CA ALA A 406 5.12 -2.03 3.67
C ALA A 406 4.02 -2.18 2.61
N VAL A 407 4.18 -1.50 1.48
CA VAL A 407 3.21 -1.53 0.39
C VAL A 407 3.89 -1.99 -0.91
N GLY A 408 3.37 -3.08 -1.49
CA GLY A 408 3.71 -3.52 -2.84
C GLY A 408 2.63 -3.09 -3.83
N ARG A 409 3.03 -2.72 -5.06
CA ARG A 409 2.11 -2.34 -6.14
C ARG A 409 2.49 -3.02 -7.45
N ALA A 410 1.49 -3.62 -8.10
CA ALA A 410 1.58 -4.13 -9.47
C ALA A 410 0.73 -3.24 -10.40
N VAL A 411 1.34 -2.69 -11.45
CA VAL A 411 0.67 -1.81 -12.42
C VAL A 411 0.53 -2.52 -13.76
N PHE A 412 -0.70 -2.78 -14.18
CA PHE A 412 -1.03 -3.38 -15.46
C PHE A 412 -1.28 -2.28 -16.50
N GLN A 413 -0.71 -2.44 -17.70
CA GLN A 413 -0.72 -1.41 -18.74
C GLN A 413 -1.34 -1.87 -20.06
N SER A 414 -1.37 -3.18 -20.33
CA SER A 414 -2.02 -3.80 -21.50
C SER A 414 -1.97 -5.34 -21.40
N PRO A 415 -2.92 -6.08 -22.02
CA PRO A 415 -4.25 -5.62 -22.46
C PRO A 415 -5.17 -5.33 -21.26
N VAL A 416 -4.83 -5.87 -20.09
CA VAL A 416 -5.41 -5.50 -18.80
C VAL A 416 -4.73 -4.22 -18.31
N VAL A 417 -5.52 -3.31 -17.78
CA VAL A 417 -5.08 -2.06 -17.17
C VAL A 417 -5.55 -2.00 -15.72
N GLY A 418 -4.83 -1.24 -14.90
CA GLY A 418 -5.19 -0.99 -13.52
C GLY A 418 -4.10 -1.38 -12.54
N VAL A 419 -4.47 -1.53 -11.27
CA VAL A 419 -3.49 -1.68 -10.18
C VAL A 419 -3.91 -2.73 -9.17
N ILE A 420 -2.92 -3.42 -8.61
CA ILE A 420 -3.06 -4.26 -7.40
C ILE A 420 -2.15 -3.70 -6.32
N TRP A 421 -2.70 -3.53 -5.12
CA TRP A 421 -2.01 -3.06 -3.93
C TRP A 421 -1.96 -4.17 -2.88
N PHE A 422 -0.78 -4.37 -2.30
CA PHE A 422 -0.52 -5.31 -1.22
C PHE A 422 0.01 -4.54 -0.01
N THR A 423 -0.69 -4.58 1.12
CA THR A 423 -0.33 -3.79 2.31
C THR A 423 -0.22 -4.68 3.54
N GLN A 424 0.91 -4.59 4.26
CA GLN A 424 1.17 -5.36 5.47
C GLN A 424 1.94 -4.52 6.50
N LEU A 425 1.73 -4.76 7.80
CA LEU A 425 2.49 -4.09 8.86
C LEU A 425 3.97 -4.47 8.83
N VAL A 426 4.83 -3.48 8.99
CA VAL A 426 6.29 -3.68 9.11
C VAL A 426 6.63 -4.31 10.46
N SER A 427 5.94 -3.89 11.52
CA SER A 427 6.22 -4.30 12.90
C SER A 427 5.88 -5.77 13.20
N ASN A 428 5.09 -6.44 12.35
CA ASN A 428 4.71 -7.84 12.53
C ASN A 428 4.71 -8.59 11.19
N PRO A 429 5.77 -9.38 10.89
CA PRO A 429 5.86 -10.19 9.67
C PRO A 429 4.76 -11.25 9.51
N LEU A 430 4.02 -11.59 10.57
CA LEU A 430 2.88 -12.52 10.54
C LEU A 430 1.52 -11.79 10.48
N SER A 431 1.51 -10.46 10.34
CA SER A 431 0.25 -9.72 10.20
C SER A 431 -0.47 -10.03 8.89
N ASP A 432 -1.77 -9.83 8.87
CA ASP A 432 -2.59 -9.98 7.67
C ASP A 432 -2.10 -9.06 6.52
N VAL A 433 -2.31 -9.48 5.27
CA VAL A 433 -2.03 -8.70 4.07
C VAL A 433 -3.34 -8.23 3.46
N SER A 434 -3.56 -6.92 3.39
CA SER A 434 -4.67 -6.34 2.62
C SER A 434 -4.31 -6.36 1.13
N ILE A 435 -5.19 -6.91 0.30
CA ILE A 435 -5.03 -6.94 -1.16
C ILE A 435 -6.20 -6.19 -1.79
N PHE A 436 -5.93 -5.05 -2.42
CA PHE A 436 -6.94 -4.28 -3.15
C PHE A 436 -6.56 -4.25 -4.64
N LEU A 437 -7.50 -4.61 -5.51
CA LEU A 437 -7.31 -4.55 -6.95
C LEU A 437 -8.44 -3.81 -7.64
N ASP A 438 -8.09 -3.10 -8.71
CA ASP A 438 -8.99 -2.41 -9.65
C ASP A 438 -8.44 -2.67 -11.05
N LEU A 439 -9.06 -3.61 -11.77
CA LEU A 439 -8.56 -4.13 -13.05
C LEU A 439 -9.68 -4.23 -14.07
N ALA A 440 -9.38 -3.83 -15.31
CA ALA A 440 -10.27 -3.97 -16.45
C ALA A 440 -9.46 -4.12 -17.74
N TYR A 441 -10.12 -4.42 -18.86
CA TYR A 441 -9.52 -4.27 -20.17
C TYR A 441 -9.32 -2.79 -20.50
N GLY A 442 -8.14 -2.43 -21.01
CA GLY A 442 -7.82 -1.05 -21.39
C GLY A 442 -8.56 -0.58 -22.64
N ASN A 443 -8.86 -1.51 -23.55
CA ASN A 443 -9.64 -1.21 -24.74
C ASN A 443 -11.16 -1.37 -24.45
N PRO A 444 -11.96 -0.28 -24.55
CA PRO A 444 -13.39 -0.30 -24.24
C PRO A 444 -14.22 -1.17 -25.19
N THR A 445 -13.68 -1.59 -26.35
CA THR A 445 -14.37 -2.46 -27.29
C THR A 445 -14.17 -3.95 -27.00
N MET A 446 -13.37 -4.32 -25.98
CA MET A 446 -13.16 -5.71 -25.62
C MET A 446 -14.40 -6.33 -24.98
N THR A 447 -14.66 -7.58 -25.30
CA THR A 447 -15.74 -8.35 -24.67
C THR A 447 -15.37 -8.66 -23.22
N PRO A 448 -16.23 -8.36 -22.23
CA PRO A 448 -16.01 -8.78 -20.85
C PRO A 448 -15.86 -10.30 -20.73
N THR A 449 -14.95 -10.73 -19.88
CA THR A 449 -14.65 -12.15 -19.62
C THR A 449 -14.61 -12.44 -18.13
N ARG A 450 -14.70 -13.73 -17.77
CA ARG A 450 -14.87 -14.16 -16.38
C ARG A 450 -13.88 -15.24 -16.00
N ASN A 451 -13.79 -15.48 -14.70
CA ASN A 451 -13.07 -16.62 -14.13
C ASN A 451 -11.57 -16.67 -14.47
N HIS A 452 -10.89 -15.53 -14.51
CA HIS A 452 -9.46 -15.48 -14.72
C HIS A 452 -8.73 -15.96 -13.47
N ASN A 453 -7.83 -16.93 -13.63
CA ASN A 453 -6.84 -17.22 -12.61
C ASN A 453 -5.81 -16.09 -12.56
N TRP A 454 -5.31 -15.78 -11.37
CA TRP A 454 -4.28 -14.78 -11.14
C TRP A 454 -3.35 -15.26 -10.02
N HIS A 455 -2.05 -15.14 -10.26
CA HIS A 455 -1.03 -15.70 -9.37
C HIS A 455 0.16 -14.76 -9.22
N VAL A 456 0.87 -14.87 -8.10
CA VAL A 456 2.24 -14.34 -7.98
C VAL A 456 3.20 -15.39 -8.50
N HIS A 457 4.10 -14.97 -9.38
CA HIS A 457 5.13 -15.81 -9.97
C HIS A 457 6.49 -15.56 -9.33
N THR A 458 7.43 -16.50 -9.49
CA THR A 458 8.72 -16.43 -8.77
C THR A 458 9.57 -15.26 -9.21
N ASP A 459 9.59 -14.97 -10.51
CA ASP A 459 10.54 -14.04 -11.10
C ASP A 459 9.82 -12.75 -11.52
N PRO A 460 10.51 -11.59 -11.48
CA PRO A 460 10.01 -10.39 -12.13
C PRO A 460 9.98 -10.63 -13.65
N ILE A 461 9.22 -9.79 -14.34
CA ILE A 461 9.31 -9.63 -15.78
C ILE A 461 10.75 -9.28 -16.14
N SER A 462 11.39 -10.18 -16.89
CA SER A 462 12.75 -10.07 -17.41
C SER A 462 12.71 -10.26 -18.92
N SER A 463 12.11 -9.30 -19.62
CA SER A 463 12.16 -9.20 -21.08
C SER A 463 13.32 -8.31 -21.53
N GLU A 464 13.78 -8.50 -22.76
CA GLU A 464 14.73 -7.58 -23.42
C GLU A 464 14.15 -6.17 -23.54
N ARG A 465 12.82 -6.06 -23.62
CA ARG A 465 12.09 -4.80 -23.65
C ARG A 465 10.88 -4.83 -22.73
N ASP A 466 10.62 -3.73 -22.02
CA ASP A 466 9.42 -3.63 -21.16
C ASP A 466 8.09 -3.79 -21.93
N ASP A 467 8.10 -3.61 -23.27
CA ASP A 467 6.96 -3.69 -24.19
C ASP A 467 6.78 -5.04 -24.91
N ASP A 468 7.55 -6.07 -24.56
CA ASP A 468 7.44 -7.41 -25.19
C ASP A 468 6.10 -8.10 -24.87
N GLU A 469 5.34 -8.51 -25.90
CA GLU A 469 4.06 -9.21 -25.73
C GLU A 469 4.23 -10.58 -25.04
N ASN A 470 5.38 -11.23 -25.20
CA ASN A 470 5.71 -12.50 -24.56
C ASN A 470 6.40 -12.33 -23.19
N ARG A 471 6.53 -11.09 -22.69
CA ARG A 471 7.25 -10.77 -21.45
C ARG A 471 6.79 -11.59 -20.25
N CYS A 472 5.50 -11.95 -20.20
CA CYS A 472 4.95 -12.73 -19.10
C CYS A 472 5.50 -14.16 -19.01
N SER A 473 6.15 -14.67 -20.06
CA SER A 473 6.81 -15.98 -20.03
C SER A 473 8.06 -15.98 -19.14
N SER A 474 8.72 -14.84 -18.98
CA SER A 474 9.93 -14.69 -18.18
C SER A 474 9.70 -14.84 -16.66
N THR A 475 8.45 -14.78 -16.20
CA THR A 475 8.12 -14.79 -14.77
C THR A 475 8.24 -16.17 -14.10
N ARG A 476 8.49 -17.23 -14.89
CA ARG A 476 8.62 -18.63 -14.42
C ARG A 476 7.37 -19.16 -13.71
N GLY A 477 7.49 -20.06 -12.73
CA GLY A 477 6.38 -20.75 -12.07
C GLY A 477 5.70 -19.89 -11.00
N HIS A 478 4.69 -20.45 -10.33
CA HIS A 478 4.05 -19.81 -9.20
C HIS A 478 5.03 -19.68 -8.02
N TRP A 479 4.85 -18.63 -7.23
CA TRP A 479 5.66 -18.42 -6.05
C TRP A 479 5.23 -19.34 -4.90
N ASN A 480 6.08 -20.31 -4.60
CA ASN A 480 5.83 -21.36 -3.62
C ASN A 480 7.00 -21.49 -2.63
N PRO A 481 7.22 -20.50 -1.74
CA PRO A 481 8.37 -20.49 -0.82
C PRO A 481 8.30 -21.57 0.26
N PHE A 482 7.14 -22.19 0.45
CA PHE A 482 6.91 -23.24 1.46
C PHE A 482 6.93 -24.65 0.87
N ASN A 483 7.29 -24.79 -0.41
CA ASN A 483 7.36 -26.07 -1.13
C ASN A 483 6.10 -26.92 -0.98
N ILE A 484 4.92 -26.28 -1.12
CA ILE A 484 3.64 -26.97 -1.13
C ILE A 484 3.58 -27.87 -2.37
N SER A 485 3.29 -29.16 -2.20
CA SER A 485 3.14 -30.09 -3.33
C SER A 485 1.89 -29.74 -4.13
N THR A 486 2.05 -29.39 -5.41
CA THR A 486 0.92 -29.11 -6.33
C THR A 486 0.51 -30.32 -7.16
N GLU A 487 1.36 -31.35 -7.23
CA GLU A 487 1.10 -32.59 -7.99
C GLU A 487 0.23 -33.57 -7.21
N ASP A 488 0.24 -33.48 -5.88
CA ASP A 488 -0.59 -34.29 -5.01
C ASP A 488 -2.05 -33.82 -5.04
N ILE A 489 -3.00 -34.75 -5.09
CA ILE A 489 -4.44 -34.43 -5.16
C ILE A 489 -4.94 -33.69 -3.90
N SER A 490 -4.20 -33.73 -2.78
CA SER A 490 -4.49 -32.90 -1.60
C SER A 490 -4.45 -31.42 -1.91
N TYR A 491 -3.65 -30.97 -2.88
CA TYR A 491 -3.63 -29.57 -3.29
C TYR A 491 -5.00 -29.16 -3.85
N ALA A 492 -5.48 -29.89 -4.86
CA ALA A 492 -6.77 -29.61 -5.49
C ALA A 492 -7.96 -29.73 -4.52
N LEU A 493 -7.84 -30.56 -3.48
CA LEU A 493 -8.88 -30.77 -2.47
C LEU A 493 -8.85 -29.75 -1.32
N HIS A 494 -7.67 -29.25 -0.94
CA HIS A 494 -7.49 -28.54 0.32
C HIS A 494 -6.89 -27.15 0.17
N CYS A 495 -6.22 -26.83 -0.95
CA CYS A 495 -5.89 -25.45 -1.25
C CYS A 495 -7.19 -24.67 -1.48
N GLY A 496 -7.52 -23.81 -0.54
CA GLY A 496 -8.75 -23.06 -0.61
C GLY A 496 -8.88 -22.07 0.52
N THR A 497 -9.99 -21.35 0.49
CA THR A 497 -10.22 -20.22 1.38
C THR A 497 -10.36 -20.59 2.87
N SER A 498 -10.66 -21.86 3.17
CA SER A 498 -10.75 -22.42 4.53
C SER A 498 -9.39 -22.88 5.09
N ALA A 499 -8.43 -23.19 4.21
CA ALA A 499 -7.09 -23.68 4.57
C ALA A 499 -6.03 -23.01 3.68
N PRO A 500 -5.85 -21.67 3.78
CA PRO A 500 -4.97 -20.94 2.87
C PRO A 500 -3.48 -21.30 3.00
N LEU A 501 -3.06 -21.89 4.13
CA LEU A 501 -1.70 -22.44 4.29
C LEU A 501 -1.46 -23.73 3.50
N SER A 502 -2.52 -24.36 2.97
CA SER A 502 -2.44 -25.51 2.06
C SER A 502 -2.22 -25.12 0.61
N CYS A 503 -2.15 -23.81 0.31
CA CYS A 503 -1.92 -23.28 -1.01
C CYS A 503 -0.49 -22.82 -1.21
N GLU A 504 -0.03 -22.79 -2.46
CA GLU A 504 1.12 -21.97 -2.82
C GLU A 504 0.85 -20.52 -2.41
N VAL A 505 1.86 -19.82 -1.90
CA VAL A 505 1.70 -18.41 -1.47
C VAL A 505 1.22 -17.54 -2.64
N GLY A 506 1.69 -17.84 -3.85
CA GLY A 506 1.28 -17.15 -5.07
C GLY A 506 -0.09 -17.55 -5.63
N ASP A 507 -0.75 -18.60 -5.15
CA ASP A 507 -2.05 -19.03 -5.70
C ASP A 507 -3.23 -18.27 -5.08
N PHE A 508 -3.45 -17.03 -5.57
CA PHE A 508 -4.55 -16.20 -5.10
C PHE A 508 -5.92 -16.62 -5.64
N SER A 509 -5.98 -17.26 -6.81
CA SER A 509 -7.24 -17.78 -7.38
C SER A 509 -7.89 -18.81 -6.47
N SER A 510 -7.10 -19.77 -5.98
CA SER A 510 -7.58 -20.86 -5.14
C SER A 510 -7.79 -20.40 -3.70
N LYS A 511 -6.88 -19.57 -3.15
CA LYS A 511 -7.04 -18.99 -1.81
C LYS A 511 -8.27 -18.08 -1.67
N TYR A 512 -8.65 -17.39 -2.74
CA TYR A 512 -9.77 -16.45 -2.75
C TYR A 512 -10.82 -16.85 -3.77
N ARG A 513 -10.64 -16.33 -4.97
CA ARG A 513 -11.49 -16.50 -6.12
C ARG A 513 -10.74 -16.00 -7.35
N THR A 514 -11.21 -16.47 -8.49
CA THR A 514 -10.93 -15.87 -9.78
C THR A 514 -11.48 -14.43 -9.85
N ILE A 515 -10.90 -13.65 -10.76
CA ILE A 515 -11.33 -12.28 -11.07
C ILE A 515 -12.06 -12.25 -12.42
N ASP A 516 -12.96 -11.28 -12.56
CA ASP A 516 -13.66 -11.00 -13.81
C ASP A 516 -13.08 -9.71 -14.42
N LEU A 517 -13.03 -9.62 -15.75
CA LEU A 517 -12.48 -8.47 -16.47
C LEU A 517 -13.56 -7.86 -17.37
N GLY A 518 -14.03 -6.68 -17.00
CA GLY A 518 -14.89 -5.82 -17.83
C GLY A 518 -14.08 -4.75 -18.58
N THR A 519 -14.74 -3.70 -19.02
CA THR A 519 -14.12 -2.54 -19.70
C THR A 519 -14.24 -1.24 -18.91
N ASN A 520 -14.95 -1.26 -17.78
CA ASN A 520 -15.21 -0.10 -16.94
C ASN A 520 -14.26 -0.07 -15.74
N ILE A 521 -13.03 0.40 -15.97
CA ILE A 521 -12.05 0.62 -14.91
C ILE A 521 -12.58 1.61 -13.87
N GLY A 522 -12.35 1.37 -12.58
CA GLY A 522 -12.89 2.19 -11.51
C GLY A 522 -14.34 1.86 -11.13
N GLY A 523 -15.05 1.07 -11.94
CA GLY A 523 -16.36 0.51 -11.60
C GLY A 523 -16.30 -0.48 -10.43
N VAL A 524 -17.42 -0.66 -9.73
CA VAL A 524 -17.48 -1.59 -8.58
C VAL A 524 -17.13 -3.03 -8.97
N GLU A 525 -17.45 -3.43 -10.20
CA GLU A 525 -17.23 -4.76 -10.78
C GLU A 525 -15.78 -5.05 -11.13
N ALA A 526 -14.97 -4.01 -11.35
CA ALA A 526 -13.53 -4.11 -11.60
C ALA A 526 -12.72 -4.31 -10.30
N LYS A 527 -13.37 -4.18 -9.14
CA LYS A 527 -12.72 -4.05 -7.84
C LYS A 527 -12.92 -5.25 -6.93
N TYR A 528 -11.85 -5.63 -6.24
CA TYR A 528 -11.88 -6.65 -5.19
C TYR A 528 -11.00 -6.24 -4.01
N PHE A 529 -11.41 -6.66 -2.81
CA PHE A 529 -10.61 -6.49 -1.60
C PHE A 529 -10.57 -7.80 -0.80
N PHE A 530 -9.36 -8.31 -0.61
CA PHE A 530 -9.09 -9.52 0.14
C PHE A 530 -8.19 -9.24 1.35
N THR A 531 -8.24 -10.14 2.33
CA THR A 531 -7.32 -10.16 3.46
C THR A 531 -6.73 -11.56 3.55
N ASP A 532 -5.42 -11.65 3.36
CA ASP A 532 -4.68 -12.90 3.45
C ASP A 532 -4.00 -13.03 4.80
N VAL A 533 -3.93 -14.27 5.27
CA VAL A 533 -3.41 -14.64 6.58
C VAL A 533 -2.08 -15.40 6.49
N THR A 534 -1.48 -15.53 5.32
CA THR A 534 -0.22 -16.26 5.10
C THR A 534 1.03 -15.38 5.23
N SER A 535 0.88 -14.04 5.18
CA SER A 535 1.86 -12.96 5.47
C SER A 535 3.22 -13.00 4.74
N TRP A 536 3.53 -12.02 3.87
CA TRP A 536 4.73 -12.12 3.00
C TRP A 536 5.21 -10.82 2.29
N VAL A 537 4.75 -9.62 2.66
CA VAL A 537 5.14 -8.38 1.97
C VAL A 537 6.55 -7.88 2.34
N PRO A 538 6.96 -7.79 3.63
CA PRO A 538 8.32 -7.37 3.99
C PRO A 538 9.41 -8.39 3.60
N GLY A 539 10.63 -7.93 3.33
CA GLY A 539 11.81 -8.79 3.06
C GLY A 539 11.87 -9.36 1.62
N SER A 540 12.38 -10.59 1.45
CA SER A 540 12.42 -11.35 0.18
C SER A 540 11.04 -11.91 -0.25
N GLY A 541 10.00 -11.16 0.11
CA GLY A 541 8.58 -11.45 -0.03
C GLY A 541 8.06 -11.32 -1.45
N ILE A 542 6.92 -10.62 -1.62
CA ILE A 542 6.32 -10.37 -2.95
C ILE A 542 7.05 -9.27 -3.75
N ILE A 543 7.76 -8.35 -3.09
CA ILE A 543 8.49 -7.27 -3.79
C ILE A 543 9.59 -7.88 -4.66
N GLY A 544 9.71 -7.43 -5.91
CA GLY A 544 10.65 -7.97 -6.89
C GLY A 544 10.15 -9.22 -7.61
N ARG A 545 8.90 -9.62 -7.39
CA ARG A 545 8.20 -10.68 -8.15
C ARG A 545 7.24 -10.07 -9.15
N SER A 546 6.40 -10.89 -9.78
CA SER A 546 5.37 -10.45 -10.70
C SER A 546 4.01 -11.08 -10.39
N VAL A 547 2.93 -10.35 -10.71
CA VAL A 547 1.58 -10.90 -10.75
C VAL A 547 1.25 -11.21 -12.20
N VAL A 548 0.66 -12.37 -12.45
CA VAL A 548 0.20 -12.83 -13.77
C VAL A 548 -1.30 -13.04 -13.72
N ILE A 549 -2.00 -12.58 -14.76
CA ILE A 549 -3.40 -12.87 -15.03
C ILE A 549 -3.45 -13.86 -16.19
N HIS A 550 -4.19 -14.93 -16.02
CA HIS A 550 -4.35 -15.99 -17.00
C HIS A 550 -5.60 -15.79 -17.85
N GLN A 551 -5.74 -16.59 -18.90
CA GLN A 551 -6.90 -16.59 -19.78
C GLN A 551 -8.21 -16.85 -19.01
N ALA A 552 -9.32 -16.38 -19.58
CA ALA A 552 -10.67 -16.56 -19.07
C ALA A 552 -11.01 -18.05 -18.83
N ASP A 553 -12.03 -18.30 -18.02
CA ASP A 553 -12.55 -19.64 -17.73
C ASP A 553 -11.48 -20.61 -17.22
N ARG A 554 -10.60 -20.08 -16.36
CA ARG A 554 -9.45 -20.78 -15.77
C ARG A 554 -8.44 -21.31 -16.81
N GLY A 555 -8.40 -20.71 -17.99
CA GLY A 555 -7.44 -21.08 -19.04
C GLY A 555 -5.98 -20.90 -18.59
N GLY A 556 -5.09 -21.73 -19.13
CA GLY A 556 -3.66 -21.74 -18.77
C GLY A 556 -2.79 -20.57 -19.27
N PRO A 557 -2.98 -20.05 -20.49
CA PRO A 557 -2.14 -18.97 -21.04
C PRO A 557 -2.11 -17.70 -20.19
N ARG A 558 -0.97 -17.02 -20.17
CA ARG A 558 -0.76 -15.74 -19.46
C ARG A 558 -1.18 -14.60 -20.39
N ILE A 559 -2.18 -13.81 -20.00
CA ILE A 559 -2.70 -12.71 -20.84
C ILE A 559 -2.17 -11.34 -20.42
N ALA A 560 -1.78 -11.18 -19.15
CA ALA A 560 -1.19 -9.94 -18.66
C ALA A 560 -0.31 -10.22 -17.45
N CYS A 561 0.68 -9.36 -17.21
CA CYS A 561 1.54 -9.45 -16.04
C CYS A 561 2.09 -8.08 -15.66
N ALA A 562 2.47 -7.94 -14.39
CA ALA A 562 3.07 -6.72 -13.86
C ALA A 562 4.06 -7.06 -12.73
N ASN A 563 5.18 -6.33 -12.69
CA ASN A 563 6.12 -6.41 -11.56
C ASN A 563 5.51 -5.82 -10.30
N VAL A 564 5.75 -6.47 -9.16
CA VAL A 564 5.40 -5.95 -7.85
C VAL A 564 6.59 -5.15 -7.32
N THR A 565 6.40 -3.83 -7.28
CA THR A 565 7.41 -2.86 -6.83
C THR A 565 7.00 -2.25 -5.51
N MET A 566 7.96 -1.80 -4.72
CA MET A 566 7.66 -1.17 -3.43
C MET A 566 7.11 0.24 -3.65
N VAL A 567 6.08 0.62 -2.91
CA VAL A 567 5.56 1.99 -2.96
C VAL A 567 6.23 2.79 -1.86
N ARG A 568 7.00 3.81 -2.27
CA ARG A 568 7.60 4.75 -1.33
C ARG A 568 6.55 5.77 -0.92
N VAL A 569 6.39 5.98 0.38
CA VAL A 569 5.47 7.01 0.89
C VAL A 569 5.99 8.40 0.51
N PRO A 570 5.15 9.28 -0.03
CA PRO A 570 5.56 10.62 -0.42
C PRO A 570 5.85 11.47 0.82
N ARG A 571 6.96 12.20 0.75
CA ARG A 571 7.36 13.23 1.71
C ARG A 571 7.77 14.48 0.95
N ALA A 572 7.44 15.65 1.47
CA ALA A 572 7.84 16.91 0.89
C ALA A 572 8.07 17.94 1.99
N ARG A 573 8.97 18.88 1.72
CA ARG A 573 9.30 20.00 2.61
C ARG A 573 9.51 21.28 1.82
N LEU A 574 9.48 22.40 2.52
CA LEU A 574 9.81 23.69 1.93
C LEU A 574 11.30 23.77 1.60
N GLY A 575 11.57 24.34 0.43
CA GLY A 575 12.88 24.87 0.07
C GLY A 575 13.15 26.21 0.74
N SER A 576 14.11 26.97 0.21
CA SER A 576 14.47 28.27 0.76
C SER A 576 13.34 29.30 0.65
N TRP A 577 13.11 30.03 1.74
CA TRP A 577 12.16 31.13 1.77
C TRP A 577 12.66 32.36 1.03
N LEU A 578 11.78 32.98 0.24
CA LEU A 578 12.00 34.23 -0.46
C LEU A 578 10.94 35.26 -0.07
N GLY A 579 11.29 36.54 -0.08
CA GLY A 579 10.41 37.66 0.29
C GLY A 579 11.09 38.68 1.18
N PRO A 580 10.45 39.85 1.42
CA PRO A 580 11.03 40.96 2.18
C PRO A 580 11.23 40.68 3.69
N GLU A 581 10.42 39.81 4.30
CA GLU A 581 10.46 39.57 5.75
C GLU A 581 11.46 38.47 6.15
N MET A 582 11.78 38.42 7.45
CA MET A 582 12.69 37.43 8.05
C MET A 582 11.98 36.17 8.57
N SER A 583 10.66 36.02 8.34
CA SER A 583 9.84 34.92 8.85
C SER A 583 10.26 33.56 8.28
N ASP A 584 10.84 32.68 9.09
CA ASP A 584 11.43 31.41 8.65
C ASP A 584 10.60 30.22 9.15
N GLY A 585 11.08 29.02 8.91
CA GLY A 585 10.50 27.79 9.42
C GLY A 585 10.35 26.72 8.35
N GLN A 586 9.58 25.70 8.67
CA GLN A 586 9.38 24.54 7.84
C GLN A 586 7.91 24.11 7.84
N VAL A 587 7.42 23.70 6.67
CA VAL A 587 6.17 22.96 6.53
C VAL A 587 6.50 21.63 5.85
N GLN A 588 6.28 20.54 6.57
CA GLN A 588 6.52 19.19 6.08
C GLN A 588 5.19 18.50 5.80
N PHE A 589 5.12 17.87 4.63
CA PHE A 589 4.01 17.06 4.19
C PHE A 589 4.45 15.60 4.17
N SER A 590 3.63 14.71 4.70
CA SER A 590 3.89 13.28 4.65
C SER A 590 2.60 12.47 4.63
N GLN A 591 2.63 11.31 3.99
CA GLN A 591 1.57 10.31 4.10
C GLN A 591 2.14 9.04 4.73
N SER A 592 1.43 8.45 5.69
CA SER A 592 1.85 7.17 6.28
C SER A 592 1.57 5.98 5.36
N ILE A 593 0.64 6.14 4.41
CA ILE A 593 0.29 5.15 3.38
C ILE A 593 -0.03 5.86 2.04
N PRO A 594 0.19 5.23 0.87
CA PRO A 594 0.08 5.88 -0.45
C PRO A 594 -1.30 6.47 -0.83
N GLN A 595 -2.36 6.12 -0.10
CA GLN A 595 -3.73 6.63 -0.27
C GLN A 595 -4.32 7.19 1.04
N GLY A 596 -3.46 7.49 2.00
CA GLY A 596 -3.86 7.99 3.31
C GLY A 596 -4.05 9.50 3.32
N PRO A 597 -4.57 10.05 4.42
CA PRO A 597 -4.55 11.50 4.62
C PRO A 597 -3.11 12.03 4.67
N THR A 598 -2.96 13.28 4.27
CA THR A 598 -1.68 14.01 4.37
C THR A 598 -1.55 14.62 5.75
N THR A 599 -0.47 14.27 6.45
CA THR A 599 -0.05 14.95 7.67
C THR A 599 0.75 16.19 7.29
N ILE A 600 0.35 17.34 7.82
CA ILE A 600 0.99 18.64 7.59
C ILE A 600 1.60 19.09 8.92
N ASN A 601 2.92 19.05 9.04
CA ASN A 601 3.65 19.54 10.21
C ASN A 601 4.16 20.95 9.91
N VAL A 602 3.63 21.94 10.61
CA VAL A 602 3.92 23.37 10.46
C VAL A 602 4.76 23.82 11.64
N SER A 603 5.88 24.46 11.36
CA SER A 603 6.70 25.18 12.34
C SER A 603 7.19 26.47 11.69
N LEU A 604 6.63 27.61 12.07
CA LEU A 604 6.94 28.93 11.52
C LEU A 604 7.43 29.84 12.65
N MET A 605 8.41 30.69 12.35
CA MET A 605 9.05 31.57 13.33
C MET A 605 9.25 32.97 12.78
N ASN A 606 9.45 33.93 13.68
CA ASN A 606 9.69 35.35 13.34
C ASN A 606 8.57 35.97 12.48
N LEU A 607 7.32 35.55 12.68
CA LEU A 607 6.15 36.09 11.98
C LEU A 607 5.82 37.54 12.39
N SER A 608 6.36 38.01 13.52
CA SER A 608 6.24 39.39 14.03
C SER A 608 4.79 39.88 14.16
N SER A 609 3.83 38.96 14.33
CA SER A 609 2.38 39.24 14.30
C SER A 609 1.87 39.89 13.01
N LEU A 610 2.67 39.89 11.93
CA LEU A 610 2.32 40.44 10.63
C LEU A 610 1.55 39.44 9.76
N ALA A 611 1.67 38.15 10.05
CA ALA A 611 1.14 37.06 9.23
C ALA A 611 -0.38 36.91 9.36
N GLY A 612 -1.03 36.61 8.23
CA GLY A 612 -2.45 36.32 8.09
C GLY A 612 -2.67 34.87 7.67
N GLY A 613 -3.06 34.66 6.41
CA GLY A 613 -3.27 33.32 5.85
C GLY A 613 -1.99 32.70 5.26
N TYR A 614 -2.03 31.40 4.99
CA TYR A 614 -0.97 30.69 4.27
C TYR A 614 -1.55 29.57 3.43
N HIS A 615 -1.08 29.47 2.19
CA HIS A 615 -1.72 28.69 1.13
C HIS A 615 -0.67 28.03 0.22
N VAL A 616 -1.05 26.91 -0.39
CA VAL A 616 -0.36 26.37 -1.56
C VAL A 616 -0.83 27.12 -2.81
N HIS A 617 0.11 27.60 -3.61
CA HIS A 617 -0.12 28.30 -4.87
C HIS A 617 0.08 27.39 -6.07
N ILE A 618 -0.39 27.81 -7.25
CA ILE A 618 -0.42 26.92 -8.43
C ILE A 618 0.98 26.56 -8.93
N LEU A 619 1.91 27.52 -9.03
CA LEU A 619 3.20 27.28 -9.67
C LEU A 619 4.37 27.30 -8.69
N PRO A 620 5.49 26.62 -9.01
CA PRO A 620 6.75 26.81 -8.31
C PRO A 620 7.35 28.19 -8.61
N LEU A 621 8.19 28.63 -7.68
CA LEU A 621 8.99 29.84 -7.75
C LEU A 621 9.86 29.85 -9.01
N LYS A 622 9.91 31.01 -9.66
CA LYS A 622 10.76 31.25 -10.81
C LYS A 622 12.15 31.74 -10.34
N PRO A 623 13.24 31.01 -10.62
CA PRO A 623 14.58 31.42 -10.20
C PRO A 623 14.97 32.80 -10.75
N GLY A 624 15.72 33.58 -9.97
CA GLY A 624 16.32 34.84 -10.40
C GLY A 624 15.34 36.00 -10.63
N THR A 625 14.09 35.91 -10.13
CA THR A 625 13.10 36.99 -10.23
C THR A 625 13.18 37.95 -9.03
N VAL A 626 12.94 39.24 -9.28
CA VAL A 626 12.96 40.29 -8.24
C VAL A 626 11.79 40.14 -7.27
N GLU A 627 10.61 39.75 -7.76
CA GLU A 627 9.40 39.51 -6.95
C GLU A 627 8.95 38.04 -7.07
N PRO A 628 9.67 37.09 -6.46
CA PRO A 628 9.44 35.66 -6.69
C PRO A 628 8.07 35.20 -6.24
N CYS A 629 7.47 35.87 -5.25
CA CYS A 629 6.14 35.54 -4.74
C CYS A 629 4.99 36.16 -5.54
N SER A 630 5.20 36.99 -6.57
CA SER A 630 4.12 37.76 -7.20
C SER A 630 3.07 36.91 -7.93
N ASN A 631 1.86 37.45 -8.14
CA ASN A 631 0.79 36.81 -8.93
C ASN A 631 1.28 36.39 -10.32
N ALA A 632 2.08 37.23 -10.98
CA ALA A 632 2.62 36.96 -12.32
C ALA A 632 3.60 35.77 -12.35
N ASN A 633 4.31 35.52 -11.24
CA ASN A 633 5.33 34.47 -11.18
C ASN A 633 4.77 33.12 -10.73
N ILE A 634 3.91 33.11 -9.70
CA ILE A 634 3.43 31.85 -9.08
C ILE A 634 1.90 31.64 -9.14
N GLN A 635 1.15 32.56 -9.75
CA GLN A 635 -0.32 32.55 -9.86
C GLN A 635 -1.03 32.48 -8.49
N GLY A 636 -2.36 32.31 -8.49
CA GLY A 636 -3.21 32.29 -7.30
C GLY A 636 -3.13 31.00 -6.47
N HIS A 637 -4.09 30.83 -5.58
CA HIS A 637 -4.22 29.64 -4.74
C HIS A 637 -4.46 28.39 -5.58
N TYR A 638 -3.98 27.26 -5.08
CA TYR A 638 -4.17 25.98 -5.76
C TYR A 638 -5.59 25.44 -5.52
N ASN A 639 -6.44 25.61 -6.54
CA ASN A 639 -7.85 25.24 -6.52
C ASN A 639 -8.26 24.45 -7.78
N PRO A 640 -7.72 23.22 -7.97
CA PRO A 640 -7.94 22.46 -9.21
C PRO A 640 -9.38 21.98 -9.37
N LEU A 641 -10.15 21.89 -8.28
CA LEU A 641 -11.57 21.53 -8.30
C LEU A 641 -12.50 22.73 -8.52
N ARG A 642 -11.94 23.94 -8.71
CA ARG A 642 -12.70 25.18 -8.92
C ARG A 642 -13.75 25.42 -7.83
N TRP A 643 -13.37 25.15 -6.58
CA TRP A 643 -14.20 25.40 -5.41
C TRP A 643 -14.56 26.90 -5.35
N ASN A 644 -15.85 27.21 -5.21
CA ASN A 644 -16.28 28.59 -5.00
C ASN A 644 -16.00 29.01 -3.56
N ILE A 645 -14.96 29.81 -3.38
CA ILE A 645 -14.50 30.33 -2.08
C ILE A 645 -15.58 31.08 -1.30
N SER A 646 -16.60 31.63 -1.97
CA SER A 646 -17.72 32.31 -1.30
C SER A 646 -18.57 31.36 -0.45
N ASN A 647 -18.47 30.05 -0.72
CA ASN A 647 -19.16 29.00 0.04
C ASN A 647 -18.32 28.47 1.20
N SER A 648 -17.05 28.88 1.32
CA SER A 648 -16.17 28.42 2.40
C SER A 648 -16.64 28.99 3.74
N PRO A 649 -16.74 28.17 4.80
CA PRO A 649 -16.95 28.67 6.15
C PRO A 649 -15.78 29.55 6.62
N PRO A 650 -15.92 30.28 7.75
CA PRO A 650 -14.80 31.00 8.34
C PRO A 650 -13.61 30.07 8.64
N PRO A 651 -12.36 30.57 8.55
CA PRO A 651 -11.17 29.78 8.77
C PRO A 651 -11.21 28.91 10.03
N GLY A 652 -10.87 27.62 9.90
CA GLY A 652 -10.87 26.63 10.99
C GLY A 652 -12.23 25.99 11.30
N ASN A 653 -13.35 26.53 10.80
CA ASN A 653 -14.69 26.07 11.17
C ASN A 653 -15.28 24.98 10.25
N GLY A 654 -14.79 24.88 9.01
CA GLY A 654 -15.34 23.99 7.97
C GLY A 654 -14.59 22.68 7.81
N THR A 655 -15.17 21.66 7.20
CA THR A 655 -14.42 20.45 6.85
C THR A 655 -13.46 20.69 5.68
N VAL A 656 -12.44 19.85 5.53
CA VAL A 656 -11.35 20.08 4.54
C VAL A 656 -11.80 20.07 3.08
N ASP A 657 -12.97 19.49 2.79
CA ASP A 657 -13.63 19.51 1.48
C ASP A 657 -14.40 20.80 1.18
N GLN A 658 -14.54 21.71 2.17
CA GLN A 658 -15.23 23.00 2.04
C GLN A 658 -14.28 24.18 1.75
N TYR A 659 -13.05 23.88 1.36
CA TYR A 659 -12.01 24.86 1.02
C TYR A 659 -11.27 24.42 -0.24
N GLU A 660 -10.51 25.35 -0.81
CA GLU A 660 -9.57 25.05 -1.88
C GLU A 660 -8.55 24.01 -1.40
N ILE A 661 -8.06 23.14 -2.29
CA ILE A 661 -7.07 22.11 -1.91
C ILE A 661 -5.85 22.76 -1.24
N GLY A 662 -5.38 23.88 -1.78
CA GLY A 662 -4.24 24.63 -1.26
C GLY A 662 -4.52 25.52 -0.05
N ASP A 663 -5.76 25.68 0.41
CA ASP A 663 -6.09 26.64 1.47
C ASP A 663 -5.88 26.06 2.88
N ILE A 664 -4.63 26.08 3.36
CA ILE A 664 -4.28 25.51 4.68
C ILE A 664 -4.91 26.33 5.80
N SER A 665 -4.78 27.66 5.72
CA SER A 665 -5.27 28.53 6.79
C SER A 665 -6.80 28.60 6.88
N GLY A 666 -7.51 28.49 5.76
CA GLY A 666 -8.97 28.32 5.75
C GLY A 666 -9.40 27.01 6.41
N LYS A 667 -8.69 25.91 6.15
CA LYS A 667 -8.99 24.60 6.75
C LYS A 667 -8.71 24.54 8.25
N PHE A 668 -7.60 25.13 8.70
CA PHE A 668 -7.06 24.86 10.04
C PHE A 668 -6.86 26.10 10.93
N GLY A 669 -7.06 27.31 10.42
CA GLY A 669 -6.95 28.57 11.17
C GLY A 669 -5.86 29.51 10.63
N LEU A 670 -6.00 30.79 10.95
CA LEU A 670 -5.08 31.86 10.54
C LEU A 670 -3.84 31.97 11.46
N LEU A 671 -2.79 32.62 10.97
CA LEU A 671 -1.56 32.96 11.73
C LEU A 671 -1.65 34.33 12.43
N THR A 672 -2.82 34.96 12.43
CA THR A 672 -2.99 36.33 12.96
C THR A 672 -2.59 36.42 14.43
N GLY A 673 -1.76 37.41 14.75
CA GLY A 673 -1.25 37.65 16.10
C GLY A 673 -0.11 36.74 16.53
N GLN A 674 0.27 35.73 15.74
CA GLN A 674 1.35 34.80 16.09
C GLN A 674 2.73 35.40 15.81
N ASN A 675 3.69 35.14 16.70
CA ASN A 675 5.11 35.39 16.43
C ASN A 675 5.79 34.10 15.95
N ASP A 676 5.59 33.02 16.70
CA ASP A 676 6.02 31.67 16.36
C ASP A 676 4.79 30.76 16.40
N PHE A 677 4.74 29.76 15.54
CA PHE A 677 3.55 28.92 15.35
C PHE A 677 3.93 27.48 15.00
N ASP A 678 3.47 26.54 15.82
CA ASP A 678 3.64 25.10 15.60
C ASP A 678 2.29 24.40 15.59
N ALA A 679 2.06 23.54 14.59
CA ALA A 679 0.85 22.75 14.51
C ALA A 679 1.05 21.48 13.66
N VAL A 680 0.29 20.44 13.99
CA VAL A 680 0.20 19.22 13.17
C VAL A 680 -1.25 19.00 12.75
N TYR A 681 -1.47 18.98 11.44
CA TYR A 681 -2.79 18.77 10.85
C TYR A 681 -2.85 17.48 10.05
N MET A 682 -4.07 17.02 9.82
CA MET A 682 -4.35 15.89 8.95
C MET A 682 -5.43 16.28 7.94
N ASP A 683 -5.09 16.19 6.66
CA ASP A 683 -5.94 16.60 5.54
C ASP A 683 -6.22 15.41 4.61
N THR A 684 -7.48 14.97 4.56
CA THR A 684 -7.97 13.91 3.66
C THR A 684 -8.20 14.40 2.23
N ASN A 685 -8.09 15.70 1.98
CA ASN A 685 -8.39 16.39 0.73
C ASN A 685 -7.16 17.06 0.11
N MET A 686 -5.95 16.74 0.58
CA MET A 686 -4.68 17.27 0.06
C MET A 686 -3.77 16.14 -0.45
N PRO A 687 -3.91 15.71 -1.71
CA PRO A 687 -3.06 14.67 -2.28
C PRO A 687 -1.58 15.10 -2.41
N MET A 688 -0.66 14.17 -2.18
CA MET A 688 0.78 14.34 -2.47
C MET A 688 1.23 13.62 -3.75
N THR A 689 0.34 12.85 -4.36
CA THR A 689 0.54 12.09 -5.60
C THR A 689 -0.68 12.25 -6.50
N GLY A 690 -0.55 11.82 -7.75
CA GLY A 690 -1.58 11.92 -8.76
C GLY A 690 -1.79 13.36 -9.29
N PRO A 691 -2.81 13.56 -10.14
CA PRO A 691 -3.02 14.80 -10.88
C PRO A 691 -3.22 16.03 -10.01
N TYR A 692 -3.67 15.84 -8.76
CA TYR A 692 -3.91 16.94 -7.83
C TYR A 692 -2.81 17.16 -6.80
N SER A 693 -1.64 16.54 -6.96
CA SER A 693 -0.53 16.70 -6.02
C SER A 693 -0.20 18.17 -5.72
N VAL A 694 0.04 18.47 -4.45
CA VAL A 694 0.61 19.76 -3.99
C VAL A 694 2.13 19.82 -4.13
N VAL A 695 2.79 18.68 -4.37
CA VAL A 695 4.24 18.61 -4.52
C VAL A 695 4.67 19.26 -5.84
N GLY A 696 5.80 19.99 -5.83
CA GLY A 696 6.28 20.74 -6.99
C GLY A 696 5.65 22.13 -7.15
N ARG A 697 4.79 22.53 -6.21
CA ARG A 697 4.17 23.86 -6.14
C ARG A 697 4.90 24.75 -5.14
N SER A 698 4.28 25.85 -4.69
CA SER A 698 4.85 26.74 -3.67
C SER A 698 3.87 27.00 -2.52
N ILE A 699 4.39 27.24 -1.33
CA ILE A 699 3.63 27.86 -0.21
C ILE A 699 3.86 29.37 -0.25
N VAL A 700 2.82 30.12 0.08
CA VAL A 700 2.88 31.54 0.38
C VAL A 700 2.32 31.80 1.76
N VAL A 701 3.05 32.55 2.59
CA VAL A 701 2.53 33.21 3.79
C VAL A 701 2.10 34.62 3.39
N HIS A 702 0.92 35.03 3.79
CA HIS A 702 0.36 36.35 3.52
C HIS A 702 0.43 37.24 4.75
N TYR A 703 0.44 38.56 4.54
CA TYR A 703 0.15 39.54 5.57
C TYR A 703 -1.33 39.49 5.95
N THR A 704 -1.68 40.11 7.09
CA THR A 704 -3.08 40.28 7.52
C THR A 704 -3.96 41.04 6.51
N ASN A 705 -3.37 41.87 5.65
CA ASN A 705 -4.08 42.55 4.55
C ASN A 705 -4.23 41.69 3.27
N GLY A 706 -3.77 40.44 3.29
CA GLY A 706 -3.84 39.50 2.17
C GLY A 706 -2.72 39.62 1.13
N SER A 707 -1.86 40.64 1.20
CA SER A 707 -0.67 40.72 0.33
C SER A 707 0.34 39.63 0.68
N ARG A 708 1.20 39.25 -0.28
CA ARG A 708 2.11 38.11 -0.12
C ARG A 708 3.36 38.52 0.65
N MET A 709 3.64 37.83 1.74
CA MET A 709 4.75 38.12 2.64
C MET A 709 6.00 37.36 2.24
N ARG A 710 5.94 36.03 2.25
CA ARG A 710 7.06 35.15 1.85
C ARG A 710 6.55 33.91 1.16
N CYS A 711 7.42 33.27 0.41
CA CYS A 711 7.09 32.06 -0.33
C CYS A 711 8.27 31.10 -0.42
N ALA A 712 7.96 29.81 -0.54
CA ALA A 712 8.94 28.72 -0.67
C ALA A 712 8.38 27.60 -1.56
N ASN A 713 9.24 26.90 -2.30
CA ASN A 713 8.82 25.74 -3.09
C ASN A 713 8.53 24.54 -2.18
N ILE A 714 7.47 23.79 -2.48
CA ILE A 714 7.20 22.47 -1.89
C ILE A 714 7.99 21.44 -2.69
N THR A 715 9.12 21.03 -2.13
CA THR A 715 10.06 20.11 -2.79
C THR A 715 9.84 18.69 -2.29
N ALA A 716 9.76 17.73 -3.21
CA ALA A 716 9.75 16.32 -2.86
C ALA A 716 11.03 15.98 -2.09
N GLU A 717 10.90 15.34 -0.93
CA GLU A 717 12.05 14.77 -0.26
C GLU A 717 12.52 13.54 -1.03
N ARG A 718 13.82 13.50 -1.31
CA ARG A 718 14.41 12.35 -1.98
C ARG A 718 14.38 11.15 -1.03
N ASN A 719 13.55 10.15 -1.33
CA ASN A 719 13.70 8.81 -0.77
C ASN A 719 15.16 8.34 -0.86
N THR A 720 15.65 7.65 0.16
CA THR A 720 17.06 7.24 0.29
C THR A 720 17.57 6.39 -0.89
N ASP A 721 16.68 5.64 -1.53
CA ASP A 721 16.96 4.78 -2.69
C ASP A 721 16.48 5.39 -4.03
N GLY A 722 15.96 6.63 -4.02
CA GLY A 722 15.40 7.30 -5.18
C GLY A 722 16.38 8.21 -5.92
N GLN A 723 16.26 8.27 -7.24
CA GLN A 723 17.04 9.16 -8.11
C GLN A 723 16.12 9.99 -9.00
N PHE A 724 16.45 11.26 -9.17
CA PHE A 724 15.71 12.15 -10.06
C PHE A 724 16.20 12.02 -11.49
N ILE A 725 15.25 12.05 -12.42
CA ILE A 725 15.49 12.09 -13.84
C ILE A 725 14.77 13.30 -14.43
N THR A 726 15.43 14.00 -15.34
CA THR A 726 14.95 15.26 -15.90
C THR A 726 15.18 15.30 -17.39
N ALA A 727 14.18 15.74 -18.12
CA ALA A 727 14.23 15.97 -19.56
C ALA A 727 13.60 17.33 -19.90
N ARG A 728 13.95 17.88 -21.05
CA ARG A 728 13.48 19.19 -21.49
C ARG A 728 13.24 19.18 -23.00
N ALA A 729 12.12 19.77 -23.40
CA ALA A 729 11.85 20.16 -24.76
C ALA A 729 11.90 21.68 -24.89
N VAL A 730 12.58 22.16 -25.92
CA VAL A 730 12.75 23.61 -26.20
C VAL A 730 12.08 23.91 -27.53
N PHE A 731 11.03 24.71 -27.49
CA PHE A 731 10.30 25.18 -28.66
C PHE A 731 10.92 26.48 -29.15
N ASN A 732 11.28 26.52 -30.43
CA ASN A 732 11.84 27.68 -31.11
C ASN A 732 11.08 27.92 -32.42
N GLY A 733 10.57 29.13 -32.61
CA GLY A 733 9.87 29.52 -33.84
C GLY A 733 8.47 30.06 -33.55
N THR A 734 7.46 29.39 -34.10
CA THR A 734 6.08 29.87 -34.03
C THR A 734 5.49 29.86 -32.62
N VAL A 735 5.93 28.89 -31.81
CA VAL A 735 5.77 28.86 -30.37
C VAL A 735 7.18 28.84 -29.79
N ASN A 736 7.44 29.68 -28.79
CA ASN A 736 8.70 29.74 -28.07
C ASN A 736 8.50 29.29 -26.62
N GLY A 737 9.51 28.65 -26.04
CA GLY A 737 9.51 28.32 -24.62
C GLY A 737 9.97 26.89 -24.34
N THR A 738 9.62 26.38 -23.17
CA THR A 738 10.12 25.08 -22.69
C THR A 738 9.06 24.26 -22.01
N VAL A 739 9.16 22.94 -22.17
CA VAL A 739 8.48 21.96 -21.31
C VAL A 739 9.57 21.16 -20.60
N THR A 740 9.60 21.23 -19.27
CA THR A 740 10.53 20.45 -18.43
C THR A 740 9.77 19.33 -17.76
N LEU A 741 10.28 18.10 -17.88
CA LEU A 741 9.72 16.90 -17.27
C LEU A 741 10.64 16.42 -16.16
N TYR A 742 10.05 16.06 -15.03
CA TYR A 742 10.76 15.63 -13.84
C TYR A 742 10.09 14.42 -13.22
N GLN A 743 10.86 13.38 -12.90
CA GLN A 743 10.34 12.16 -12.28
C GLN A 743 11.35 11.62 -11.25
N GLN A 744 10.86 11.03 -10.16
CA GLN A 744 11.69 10.23 -9.27
C GLN A 744 11.58 8.76 -9.65
N THR A 745 12.72 8.08 -9.77
CA THR A 745 12.85 6.67 -10.17
C THR A 745 13.61 5.89 -9.09
N PHE A 746 13.38 4.59 -9.01
CA PHE A 746 13.88 3.73 -7.93
C PHE A 746 14.66 2.51 -8.45
N LEU A 747 15.41 1.87 -7.55
CA LEU A 747 16.29 0.75 -7.88
C LEU A 747 15.54 -0.50 -8.37
N ASP A 748 14.26 -0.64 -8.03
CA ASP A 748 13.39 -1.73 -8.50
C ASP A 748 12.73 -1.44 -9.86
N GLY A 749 13.13 -0.35 -10.53
CA GLY A 749 12.60 0.07 -11.83
C GLY A 749 11.31 0.87 -11.76
N SER A 750 10.68 0.99 -10.57
CA SER A 750 9.49 1.82 -10.39
C SER A 750 9.81 3.32 -10.49
N GLY A 751 8.76 4.10 -10.74
CA GLY A 751 8.81 5.56 -10.73
C GLY A 751 7.59 6.15 -10.02
N GLY A 752 7.77 7.37 -9.51
CA GLY A 752 6.66 8.24 -9.10
C GLY A 752 5.99 8.90 -10.30
N ASP A 753 5.05 9.79 -10.03
CA ASP A 753 4.42 10.59 -11.07
C ASP A 753 5.44 11.51 -11.76
N THR A 754 5.20 11.82 -13.03
CA THR A 754 6.00 12.79 -13.78
C THR A 754 5.38 14.18 -13.64
N THR A 755 6.16 15.14 -13.16
CA THR A 755 5.79 16.55 -13.15
C THR A 755 6.18 17.20 -14.47
N LEU A 756 5.27 17.94 -15.09
CA LEU A 756 5.49 18.70 -16.31
C LEU A 756 5.35 20.20 -16.00
N GLU A 757 6.45 20.93 -16.10
CA GLU A 757 6.46 22.39 -16.06
C GLU A 757 6.43 22.93 -17.49
N VAL A 758 5.30 23.55 -17.86
CA VAL A 758 5.04 24.06 -19.21
C VAL A 758 5.14 25.59 -19.18
N ASN A 759 6.00 26.14 -20.03
CA ASN A 759 6.17 27.58 -20.21
C ASN A 759 6.28 27.88 -21.70
N LEU A 760 5.13 28.14 -22.34
CA LEU A 760 5.04 28.31 -23.79
C LEU A 760 4.40 29.65 -24.12
N GLN A 761 4.88 30.29 -25.19
CA GLN A 761 4.39 31.56 -25.69
C GLN A 761 4.21 31.51 -27.20
N SER A 762 3.00 31.81 -27.69
CA SER A 762 2.77 31.94 -29.13
C SER A 762 3.44 33.21 -29.67
N SER A 763 4.01 33.10 -30.87
CA SER A 763 4.48 34.28 -31.62
C SER A 763 3.27 35.06 -32.15
N ALA A 764 3.43 36.36 -32.37
CA ALA A 764 2.38 37.25 -32.91
C ALA A 764 1.77 36.81 -34.26
N ARG A 765 2.36 35.79 -34.91
CA ARG A 765 1.91 35.24 -36.20
C ARG A 765 0.79 34.20 -36.08
N ILE A 766 0.55 33.63 -34.89
CA ILE A 766 -0.57 32.70 -34.65
C ILE A 766 -1.49 33.29 -33.58
N ASN A 767 -2.75 33.53 -33.93
CA ASN A 767 -3.78 34.02 -33.01
C ASN A 767 -4.39 32.86 -32.19
N ALA A 768 -3.54 32.08 -31.52
CA ALA A 768 -3.96 30.97 -30.65
C ALA A 768 -3.43 31.22 -29.23
N THR A 769 -4.34 31.19 -28.26
CA THR A 769 -4.05 31.34 -26.82
C THR A 769 -3.85 29.99 -26.13
N GLU A 770 -4.32 28.92 -26.76
CA GLU A 770 -4.19 27.54 -26.27
C GLU A 770 -3.92 26.58 -27.43
N ALA A 771 -3.36 25.41 -27.10
CA ALA A 771 -3.13 24.33 -28.03
C ALA A 771 -3.23 22.98 -27.33
N SER A 772 -3.55 21.92 -28.08
CA SER A 772 -3.48 20.56 -27.57
C SER A 772 -2.04 20.06 -27.62
N LEU A 773 -1.57 19.42 -26.54
CA LEU A 773 -0.21 18.90 -26.38
C LEU A 773 -0.21 17.37 -26.50
N PHE A 774 0.69 16.86 -27.33
CA PHE A 774 0.90 15.43 -27.56
C PHE A 774 2.37 15.06 -27.51
N ILE A 775 2.67 13.78 -27.27
CA ILE A 775 3.98 13.17 -27.50
C ILE A 775 3.88 12.29 -28.74
N ALA A 776 4.72 12.54 -29.74
CA ALA A 776 4.81 11.73 -30.95
C ALA A 776 5.92 10.68 -30.84
N ILE A 777 5.92 9.65 -31.70
CA ILE A 777 6.84 8.52 -31.59
C ILE A 777 8.29 8.93 -31.91
N ASN A 778 8.48 9.74 -32.96
CA ASN A 778 9.79 10.08 -33.50
C ASN A 778 10.28 11.45 -33.03
N ARG A 779 11.57 11.70 -33.25
CA ARG A 779 12.18 13.02 -33.12
C ARG A 779 11.80 13.93 -34.29
N THR A 780 11.99 15.22 -34.10
CA THR A 780 11.91 16.24 -35.16
C THR A 780 12.97 16.00 -36.22
N GLY A 781 12.68 16.38 -37.47
CA GLY A 781 13.61 16.18 -38.59
C GLY A 781 14.86 17.05 -38.49
N ALA A 782 15.84 16.84 -39.38
CA ALA A 782 17.16 17.50 -39.35
C ALA A 782 17.14 19.06 -39.29
N ASN A 783 15.99 19.69 -39.58
CA ASN A 783 15.77 21.13 -39.52
C ASN A 783 14.66 21.56 -38.52
N GLY A 784 14.30 20.70 -37.55
CA GLY A 784 13.20 20.97 -36.61
C GLY A 784 11.80 20.88 -37.25
N GLN A 785 11.68 20.24 -38.41
CA GLN A 785 10.40 20.07 -39.10
C GLN A 785 9.51 19.07 -38.35
N CYS A 786 8.23 19.43 -38.19
CA CYS A 786 7.25 18.59 -37.50
C CYS A 786 6.62 17.50 -38.37
N SER A 787 6.92 17.45 -39.67
CA SER A 787 6.35 16.46 -40.60
C SER A 787 6.85 15.04 -40.35
N SER A 788 8.02 14.87 -39.71
CA SER A 788 8.66 13.57 -39.49
C SER A 788 8.37 12.94 -38.12
N VAL A 789 7.62 13.61 -37.25
CA VAL A 789 7.40 13.20 -35.85
C VAL A 789 6.55 11.92 -35.71
N GLY A 790 5.81 11.55 -36.77
CA GLY A 790 4.99 10.34 -36.80
C GLY A 790 3.69 10.47 -36.02
N SER A 791 3.12 9.33 -35.62
CA SER A 791 1.87 9.26 -34.85
C SER A 791 2.10 9.52 -33.35
N THR A 792 1.01 9.67 -32.60
CA THR A 792 1.03 9.81 -31.14
C THR A 792 1.62 8.55 -30.48
N PHE A 793 2.47 8.73 -29.48
CA PHE A 793 3.11 7.65 -28.75
C PHE A 793 2.08 6.82 -27.96
N ASN A 794 1.86 5.58 -28.43
CA ASN A 794 0.86 4.66 -27.89
C ASN A 794 1.46 3.25 -27.68
N PRO A 795 2.41 3.08 -26.73
CA PRO A 795 3.12 1.81 -26.55
C PRO A 795 2.23 0.66 -26.08
N PHE A 796 1.03 0.96 -25.56
CA PHE A 796 0.13 -0.03 -24.96
C PHE A 796 -1.09 -0.34 -25.83
N ASN A 797 -1.14 0.21 -27.05
CA ASN A 797 -2.24 0.05 -28.00
C ASN A 797 -3.61 0.43 -27.39
N MET A 798 -3.65 1.55 -26.67
CA MET A 798 -4.89 2.10 -26.10
C MET A 798 -5.72 2.79 -27.18
N THR A 799 -7.03 2.89 -26.96
CA THR A 799 -7.93 3.59 -27.88
C THR A 799 -7.73 5.12 -27.76
N SER A 800 -7.38 5.76 -28.87
CA SER A 800 -7.23 7.22 -28.95
C SER A 800 -8.53 7.94 -28.60
N MET A 801 -8.46 8.98 -27.78
CA MET A 801 -9.62 9.74 -27.30
C MET A 801 -10.73 8.87 -26.70
N SER A 802 -10.36 7.76 -26.05
CA SER A 802 -11.29 6.85 -25.40
C SER A 802 -12.17 7.58 -24.38
N SER A 803 -13.45 7.25 -24.33
CA SER A 803 -14.35 7.73 -23.26
C SER A 803 -13.96 7.21 -21.87
N SER A 804 -13.19 6.12 -21.80
CA SER A 804 -12.63 5.59 -20.56
C SER A 804 -11.33 6.28 -20.12
N CYS A 805 -10.76 7.17 -20.96
CA CYS A 805 -9.57 7.93 -20.62
C CYS A 805 -9.93 9.17 -19.79
N SER A 806 -9.34 9.31 -18.61
CA SER A 806 -9.47 10.50 -17.76
C SER A 806 -8.27 10.66 -16.83
N MET A 807 -8.21 11.76 -16.07
CA MET A 807 -7.23 11.91 -14.98
C MET A 807 -7.39 10.85 -13.87
N GLN A 808 -8.60 10.29 -13.70
CA GLN A 808 -8.88 9.27 -12.69
C GLN A 808 -8.57 7.86 -13.20
N THR A 809 -8.63 7.67 -14.51
CA THR A 809 -8.41 6.38 -15.19
C THR A 809 -7.30 6.51 -16.24
N PRO A 810 -6.11 7.01 -15.86
CA PRO A 810 -5.09 7.39 -16.82
C PRO A 810 -4.50 6.20 -17.56
N LEU A 811 -4.54 4.99 -16.98
CA LEU A 811 -4.05 3.77 -17.64
C LEU A 811 -4.89 3.33 -18.85
N SER A 812 -6.11 3.88 -19.01
CA SER A 812 -6.94 3.70 -20.21
C SER A 812 -6.66 4.74 -21.29
N CYS A 813 -5.69 5.63 -21.08
CA CYS A 813 -5.31 6.68 -22.01
C CYS A 813 -4.12 6.27 -22.87
N VAL A 814 -4.09 6.81 -24.09
CA VAL A 814 -2.86 6.83 -24.89
C VAL A 814 -1.81 7.69 -24.17
N VAL A 815 -0.62 7.12 -23.93
CA VAL A 815 0.46 7.80 -23.17
C VAL A 815 0.77 9.19 -23.71
N GLY A 816 0.90 9.30 -25.05
CA GLY A 816 1.21 10.55 -25.72
C GLY A 816 0.05 11.56 -25.80
N GLU A 817 -1.16 11.26 -25.36
CA GLU A 817 -2.30 12.19 -25.37
C GLU A 817 -2.40 13.00 -24.07
N ILE A 818 -1.47 13.93 -23.85
CA ILE A 818 -1.41 14.73 -22.61
C ILE A 818 -2.69 15.56 -22.45
N SER A 819 -3.13 16.23 -23.52
CA SER A 819 -4.32 17.09 -23.45
C SER A 819 -5.64 16.36 -23.28
N THR A 820 -5.75 15.08 -23.64
CA THR A 820 -6.93 14.27 -23.32
C THR A 820 -7.08 14.08 -21.81
N ARG A 821 -5.95 14.04 -21.07
CA ARG A 821 -5.96 13.95 -19.60
C ARG A 821 -6.06 15.33 -18.94
N HIS A 822 -5.22 16.28 -19.35
CA HIS A 822 -5.02 17.54 -18.62
C HIS A 822 -5.71 18.76 -19.24
N GLY A 823 -6.34 18.60 -20.40
CA GLY A 823 -6.86 19.70 -21.21
C GLY A 823 -5.79 20.39 -22.07
N ASN A 824 -6.21 21.41 -22.82
CA ASN A 824 -5.31 22.21 -23.65
C ASN A 824 -4.27 22.97 -22.78
N VAL A 825 -3.08 23.13 -23.33
CA VAL A 825 -2.02 23.95 -22.71
C VAL A 825 -2.17 25.41 -23.15
N SER A 826 -1.90 26.32 -22.22
CA SER A 826 -1.84 27.75 -22.48
C SER A 826 -0.57 28.09 -23.25
N LEU A 827 -0.71 29.00 -24.22
CA LEU A 827 0.39 29.62 -24.95
C LEU A 827 0.64 31.06 -24.49
N THR A 828 0.17 31.41 -23.30
CA THR A 828 0.32 32.75 -22.71
C THR A 828 0.82 32.69 -21.26
N GLU A 829 0.58 31.58 -20.57
CA GLU A 829 0.86 31.43 -19.15
C GLU A 829 1.64 30.15 -18.84
N ARG A 830 2.40 30.19 -17.73
CA ARG A 830 3.06 29.00 -17.18
C ARG A 830 2.03 28.05 -16.57
N GLN A 831 2.27 26.75 -16.68
CA GLN A 831 1.41 25.71 -16.15
C GLN A 831 2.24 24.58 -15.51
N LEU A 832 1.64 23.87 -14.56
CA LEU A 832 2.24 22.72 -13.88
C LEU A 832 1.24 21.56 -13.86
N TYR A 833 1.63 20.42 -14.43
CA TYR A 833 0.85 19.20 -14.45
C TYR A 833 1.59 18.07 -13.72
N THR A 834 0.82 17.13 -13.16
CA THR A 834 1.35 15.87 -12.62
C THR A 834 0.68 14.72 -13.35
N ASP A 835 1.45 13.92 -14.08
CA ASP A 835 0.97 12.82 -14.90
C ASP A 835 1.49 11.47 -14.37
N SER A 836 0.59 10.51 -14.20
CA SER A 836 0.91 9.22 -13.58
C SER A 836 1.28 8.11 -14.56
N ILE A 837 1.26 8.37 -15.88
CA ILE A 837 1.55 7.35 -16.91
C ILE A 837 2.67 7.72 -17.87
N ILE A 838 3.09 8.99 -17.90
CA ILE A 838 4.33 9.39 -18.58
C ILE A 838 5.53 8.82 -17.83
N GLN A 839 6.43 8.16 -18.57
CA GLN A 839 7.65 7.57 -18.04
C GLN A 839 8.87 8.26 -18.63
N LEU A 840 9.83 8.64 -17.77
CA LEU A 840 11.12 9.17 -18.19
C LEU A 840 12.23 8.09 -18.20
N ASN A 841 11.99 6.95 -17.55
CA ASN A 841 12.87 5.78 -17.52
C ASN A 841 12.23 4.56 -18.22
N GLY A 842 13.04 3.50 -18.39
CA GLY A 842 12.58 2.25 -19.01
C GLY A 842 12.44 2.32 -20.53
N ASP A 843 11.94 1.26 -21.15
CA ASP A 843 11.80 1.18 -22.62
C ASP A 843 10.66 2.03 -23.17
N ASN A 844 9.68 2.36 -22.33
CA ASN A 844 8.57 3.26 -22.67
C ASN A 844 8.88 4.73 -22.36
N THR A 845 10.17 5.08 -22.17
CA THR A 845 10.58 6.47 -21.96
C THR A 845 10.10 7.39 -23.09
N VAL A 846 9.66 8.59 -22.72
CA VAL A 846 9.31 9.65 -23.66
C VAL A 846 10.53 10.49 -24.07
N VAL A 847 11.70 10.26 -23.46
CA VAL A 847 12.94 10.96 -23.83
C VAL A 847 13.46 10.43 -25.18
N HIS A 848 14.03 11.33 -26.00
CA HIS A 848 14.30 11.13 -27.44
C HIS A 848 13.06 10.89 -28.30
N ARG A 849 11.91 11.40 -27.86
CA ARG A 849 10.72 11.58 -28.71
C ARG A 849 10.48 13.08 -28.93
N SER A 850 9.32 13.47 -29.45
CA SER A 850 8.98 14.88 -29.62
C SER A 850 7.65 15.22 -28.98
N LEU A 851 7.56 16.43 -28.42
CA LEU A 851 6.30 17.09 -28.11
C LEU A 851 5.76 17.76 -29.35
N VAL A 852 4.44 17.70 -29.53
CA VAL A 852 3.71 18.27 -30.65
C VAL A 852 2.56 19.12 -30.12
N LEU A 853 2.50 20.38 -30.56
CA LEU A 853 1.40 21.29 -30.29
C LEU A 853 0.48 21.33 -31.51
N LYS A 854 -0.81 21.17 -31.28
CA LYS A 854 -1.84 21.22 -32.33
C LYS A 854 -2.88 22.30 -32.05
N ASN A 855 -3.32 22.96 -33.10
CA ASN A 855 -4.52 23.80 -33.11
C ASN A 855 -5.54 23.13 -34.03
N GLY A 856 -6.61 22.57 -33.46
CA GLY A 856 -7.41 21.56 -34.14
C GLY A 856 -6.52 20.38 -34.56
N ASP A 857 -6.62 19.94 -35.81
CA ASP A 857 -5.79 18.85 -36.34
C ASP A 857 -4.42 19.32 -36.87
N SER A 858 -4.21 20.64 -36.96
CA SER A 858 -2.98 21.20 -37.54
C SER A 858 -1.85 21.30 -36.52
N ILE A 859 -0.70 20.71 -36.83
CA ILE A 859 0.52 20.87 -36.02
C ILE A 859 1.05 22.29 -36.18
N ILE A 860 1.15 23.03 -35.08
CA ILE A 860 1.64 24.42 -35.08
C ILE A 860 3.09 24.55 -34.60
N ALA A 861 3.58 23.60 -33.80
CA ALA A 861 4.96 23.53 -33.35
C ALA A 861 5.30 22.13 -32.80
N CYS A 862 6.58 21.81 -32.73
CA CYS A 862 7.09 20.58 -32.12
C CYS A 862 8.49 20.81 -31.56
N ALA A 863 8.92 19.95 -30.63
CA ALA A 863 10.25 20.00 -30.05
C ALA A 863 10.68 18.62 -29.54
N ASP A 864 11.96 18.28 -29.70
CA ASP A 864 12.52 17.04 -29.13
C ASP A 864 12.53 17.10 -27.60
N ILE A 865 12.18 15.99 -26.95
CA ILE A 865 12.36 15.79 -25.51
C ILE A 865 13.78 15.27 -25.29
N LEU A 866 14.69 16.15 -24.87
CA LEU A 866 16.11 15.82 -24.68
C LEU A 866 16.45 15.62 -23.20
N PRO A 867 17.40 14.73 -22.88
CA PRO A 867 17.85 14.53 -21.51
C PRO A 867 18.50 15.80 -20.94
N VAL A 868 18.14 16.16 -19.72
CA VAL A 868 18.91 17.11 -18.87
C VAL A 868 19.77 16.32 -17.89
N SER A 869 19.28 15.17 -17.44
CA SER A 869 20.08 14.19 -16.68
C SER A 869 21.28 13.67 -17.50
N PRO A 870 22.33 13.15 -16.83
CA PRO A 870 23.51 12.63 -17.50
C PRO A 870 23.16 11.62 -18.61
N SER A 871 23.67 11.85 -19.81
CA SER A 871 23.41 11.00 -20.98
C SER A 871 24.62 10.95 -21.89
N ALA A 872 24.83 9.82 -22.56
CA ALA A 872 25.94 9.63 -23.49
C ALA A 872 25.52 8.78 -24.69
N GLN A 873 26.37 8.79 -25.71
CA GLN A 873 26.28 7.92 -26.87
C GLN A 873 27.43 6.90 -26.81
N GLN A 874 27.10 5.64 -27.02
CA GLN A 874 28.05 4.54 -27.13
C GLN A 874 28.05 4.05 -28.59
N THR A 875 29.15 4.25 -29.30
CA THR A 875 29.31 3.79 -30.68
C THR A 875 30.25 2.60 -30.71
N PHE A 876 29.86 1.49 -31.35
CA PHE A 876 30.63 0.24 -31.35
C PHE A 876 30.33 -0.60 -32.60
N PRO A 877 31.16 -1.60 -32.92
CA PRO A 877 30.90 -2.48 -34.07
C PRO A 877 29.52 -3.13 -33.98
N THR A 878 28.86 -3.31 -35.12
CA THR A 878 27.54 -3.95 -35.17
C THR A 878 27.62 -5.36 -34.56
N VAL A 879 26.79 -5.63 -33.56
CA VAL A 879 26.64 -6.96 -32.96
C VAL A 879 25.44 -7.67 -33.58
N THR A 880 25.53 -8.98 -33.76
CA THR A 880 24.48 -9.79 -34.39
C THR A 880 23.19 -9.82 -33.58
N ASN A 881 23.28 -9.88 -32.24
CA ASN A 881 22.14 -9.86 -31.33
C ASN A 881 22.39 -8.82 -30.22
N PHE A 882 21.87 -7.61 -30.40
CA PHE A 882 21.95 -6.58 -29.37
C PHE A 882 20.97 -6.87 -28.23
N SER A 883 21.50 -7.21 -27.05
CA SER A 883 20.72 -7.33 -25.81
C SER A 883 20.70 -5.98 -25.09
N ARG A 884 19.51 -5.42 -24.93
CA ARG A 884 19.29 -4.19 -24.14
C ARG A 884 19.56 -4.44 -22.67
N PHE A 885 19.23 -5.64 -22.20
CA PHE A 885 19.54 -6.08 -20.85
C PHE A 885 21.06 -6.08 -20.60
N ASP A 886 21.84 -6.74 -21.48
CA ASP A 886 23.29 -6.82 -21.33
C ASP A 886 23.95 -5.44 -21.42
N PHE A 887 23.50 -4.60 -22.36
CA PHE A 887 23.98 -3.23 -22.49
C PHE A 887 23.77 -2.44 -21.19
N ARG A 888 22.54 -2.43 -20.66
CA ARG A 888 22.22 -1.75 -19.39
C ARG A 888 23.06 -2.28 -18.23
N ARG A 889 23.25 -3.61 -18.14
CA ARG A 889 24.06 -4.25 -17.11
C ARG A 889 25.50 -3.74 -17.16
N ARG A 890 26.15 -3.77 -18.33
CA ARG A 890 27.55 -3.37 -18.48
C ARG A 890 27.77 -1.89 -18.21
N VAL A 891 26.90 -1.01 -18.71
CA VAL A 891 26.95 0.42 -18.37
C VAL A 891 26.83 0.61 -16.86
N ALA A 892 25.90 -0.10 -16.22
CA ALA A 892 25.70 -0.04 -14.78
C ALA A 892 26.92 -0.54 -13.99
N GLU A 893 27.58 -1.59 -14.46
CA GLU A 893 28.84 -2.12 -13.90
C GLU A 893 29.98 -1.09 -13.99
N VAL A 894 30.17 -0.44 -15.14
CA VAL A 894 31.19 0.60 -15.31
C VAL A 894 30.95 1.78 -14.37
N LEU A 895 29.70 2.24 -14.27
CA LEU A 895 29.33 3.38 -13.46
C LEU A 895 29.17 3.05 -11.96
N GLN A 896 29.22 1.77 -11.59
CA GLN A 896 28.93 1.28 -10.23
C GLN A 896 27.55 1.73 -9.71
N VAL A 897 26.54 1.62 -10.58
CA VAL A 897 25.15 2.01 -10.28
C VAL A 897 24.20 0.83 -10.47
N GLY A 898 22.96 0.94 -9.96
CA GLY A 898 21.92 -0.06 -10.24
C GLY A 898 21.48 -0.03 -11.70
N ARG A 899 21.25 -1.22 -12.31
CA ARG A 899 20.80 -1.37 -13.72
C ARG A 899 19.58 -0.52 -14.07
N ALA A 900 18.61 -0.41 -13.15
CA ALA A 900 17.38 0.36 -13.34
C ALA A 900 17.62 1.87 -13.56
N ARG A 901 18.81 2.39 -13.22
CA ARG A 901 19.19 3.78 -13.51
C ARG A 901 19.50 4.01 -14.99
N ILE A 902 19.79 2.95 -15.76
CA ILE A 902 20.20 3.05 -17.15
C ILE A 902 18.99 2.92 -18.08
N THR A 903 18.66 4.02 -18.75
CA THR A 903 17.58 4.09 -19.74
C THR A 903 18.18 4.19 -21.13
N ILE A 904 17.98 3.19 -21.97
CA ILE A 904 18.32 3.27 -23.40
C ILE A 904 17.24 4.13 -24.08
N LEU A 905 17.67 5.18 -24.77
CA LEU A 905 16.79 6.18 -25.36
C LEU A 905 16.16 5.69 -26.67
N SER A 906 14.99 6.25 -27.00
CA SER A 906 14.24 5.91 -28.21
C SER A 906 15.11 6.05 -29.48
N GLY A 907 14.87 5.16 -30.45
CA GLY A 907 15.65 5.03 -31.68
C GLY A 907 16.87 4.11 -31.57
N SER A 908 17.38 3.81 -30.37
CA SER A 908 18.62 2.99 -30.21
C SER A 908 18.37 1.47 -30.19
N PRO A 909 19.29 0.65 -30.76
CA PRO A 909 20.49 1.04 -31.50
C PRO A 909 20.16 1.59 -32.91
N MET A 910 20.96 2.56 -33.38
CA MET A 910 20.89 3.08 -34.75
C MET A 910 22.16 2.73 -35.51
N PRO A 911 22.08 2.35 -36.81
CA PRO A 911 23.27 2.20 -37.64
C PRO A 911 23.99 3.54 -37.82
N VAL A 912 25.30 3.52 -37.95
CA VAL A 912 26.13 4.69 -38.29
C VAL A 912 26.58 4.55 -39.75
N ASP A 913 26.26 5.53 -40.60
CA ASP A 913 26.48 5.43 -42.05
C ASP A 913 27.97 5.21 -42.41
N GLU A 914 28.20 4.39 -43.45
CA GLU A 914 29.49 4.03 -44.07
C GLU A 914 30.45 3.11 -43.28
N VAL A 915 30.12 2.70 -42.05
CA VAL A 915 30.94 1.78 -41.25
C VAL A 915 30.06 0.68 -40.64
N ASN A 916 30.58 -0.55 -40.48
CA ASN A 916 29.86 -1.66 -39.81
C ASN A 916 29.76 -1.42 -38.28
N CYS A 917 29.12 -0.31 -37.91
CA CYS A 917 29.01 0.21 -36.56
C CYS A 917 27.56 0.62 -36.26
N GLN A 918 27.22 0.59 -34.99
CA GLN A 918 25.94 1.04 -34.48
C GLN A 918 26.15 1.89 -33.22
N GLN A 919 25.17 2.72 -32.92
CA GLN A 919 25.20 3.65 -31.82
C GLN A 919 24.00 3.44 -30.89
N VAL A 920 24.25 3.49 -29.58
CA VAL A 920 23.24 3.47 -28.53
C VAL A 920 23.31 4.76 -27.73
N SER A 921 22.23 5.53 -27.74
CA SER A 921 22.05 6.66 -26.82
C SER A 921 21.43 6.17 -25.51
N PHE A 922 21.99 6.56 -24.37
CA PHE A 922 21.46 6.21 -23.06
C PHE A 922 21.51 7.39 -22.10
N MET A 923 20.62 7.37 -21.11
CA MET A 923 20.52 8.32 -20.01
C MET A 923 20.61 7.59 -18.68
N VAL A 924 21.20 8.25 -17.68
CA VAL A 924 21.36 7.74 -16.32
C VAL A 924 20.55 8.60 -15.36
N SER A 925 19.65 7.99 -14.58
CA SER A 925 18.93 8.73 -13.54
C SER A 925 19.86 9.09 -12.38
N GLY A 926 19.66 10.25 -11.76
CA GLY A 926 20.52 10.78 -10.71
C GLY A 926 21.82 11.40 -11.24
N ASN A 927 22.74 11.68 -10.33
CA ASN A 927 24.01 12.33 -10.68
C ASN A 927 25.06 11.27 -11.05
N VAL A 928 25.85 11.60 -12.07
CA VAL A 928 27.08 10.91 -12.49
C VAL A 928 28.03 11.99 -12.99
N SER A 929 29.29 11.98 -12.54
CA SER A 929 30.29 12.93 -13.03
C SER A 929 30.57 12.71 -14.51
N THR A 930 30.87 13.78 -15.25
CA THR A 930 31.20 13.71 -16.68
C THR A 930 32.34 12.73 -16.97
N ASP A 931 33.39 12.71 -16.15
CA ASP A 931 34.54 11.80 -16.35
C ASP A 931 34.14 10.33 -16.23
N LEU A 932 33.37 9.98 -15.20
CA LEU A 932 32.86 8.62 -15.02
C LEU A 932 31.90 8.22 -16.15
N LEU A 933 31.05 9.13 -16.62
CA LEU A 933 30.17 8.87 -17.76
C LEU A 933 30.97 8.63 -19.05
N ASN A 934 31.99 9.44 -19.31
CA ASN A 934 32.88 9.28 -20.47
C ASN A 934 33.70 7.99 -20.39
N SER A 935 34.02 7.50 -19.19
CA SER A 935 34.77 6.24 -19.02
C SER A 935 34.04 5.02 -19.58
N VAL A 936 32.71 5.08 -19.74
CA VAL A 936 31.90 4.02 -20.35
C VAL A 936 32.39 3.69 -21.76
N GLN A 937 32.75 4.70 -22.54
CA GLN A 937 33.16 4.56 -23.94
C GLN A 937 34.29 3.55 -24.13
N SER A 938 35.34 3.67 -23.33
CA SER A 938 36.59 2.93 -23.50
C SER A 938 36.78 1.77 -22.51
N SER A 939 35.86 1.58 -21.57
CA SER A 939 35.98 0.54 -20.53
C SER A 939 35.93 -0.88 -21.09
N GLU A 940 36.81 -1.75 -20.60
CA GLU A 940 36.84 -3.16 -20.97
C GLU A 940 35.58 -3.93 -20.52
N LEU A 941 34.90 -3.45 -19.46
CA LEU A 941 33.66 -4.06 -18.95
C LEU A 941 32.51 -3.97 -19.97
N MET A 942 32.56 -3.01 -20.88
CA MET A 942 31.59 -2.90 -21.97
C MET A 942 31.67 -4.06 -22.97
N GLY A 943 32.77 -4.83 -22.98
CA GLY A 943 32.92 -6.02 -23.81
C GLY A 943 32.62 -5.75 -25.29
N PRO A 944 31.60 -6.39 -25.89
CA PRO A 944 31.26 -6.21 -27.31
C PRO A 944 30.68 -4.82 -27.63
N PHE A 945 30.29 -4.03 -26.62
CA PHE A 945 29.76 -2.68 -26.78
C PHE A 945 30.80 -1.60 -26.55
N ARG A 946 32.06 -1.98 -26.32
CA ARG A 946 33.18 -1.06 -26.16
C ARG A 946 33.41 -0.31 -27.47
N GLU A 947 33.72 0.98 -27.36
CA GLU A 947 34.02 1.80 -28.53
C GLU A 947 35.31 1.33 -29.19
N SER A 948 35.32 1.31 -30.53
CA SER A 948 36.47 0.90 -31.32
C SER A 948 36.92 2.00 -32.26
N ASP A 949 38.23 2.07 -32.52
CA ASP A 949 38.82 3.05 -33.44
C ASP A 949 38.24 2.96 -34.85
N SER A 950 37.76 1.77 -35.26
CA SER A 950 37.08 1.58 -36.54
C SER A 950 35.75 2.33 -36.62
N CYS A 951 35.08 2.57 -35.49
CA CYS A 951 33.77 3.22 -35.41
C CYS A 951 33.83 4.71 -35.06
N THR A 952 35.01 5.24 -34.73
CA THR A 952 35.22 6.66 -34.38
C THR A 952 36.00 7.44 -35.44
N ARG A 953 36.65 6.78 -36.40
CA ARG A 953 37.37 7.40 -37.52
C ARG A 953 36.47 7.73 -38.71
N SER A 954 35.59 8.72 -38.57
CA SER A 954 34.97 9.40 -39.73
C SER A 954 34.42 10.78 -39.37
N ALA A 955 35.32 11.73 -39.07
CA ALA A 955 35.14 13.18 -39.31
C ALA A 955 36.44 13.94 -39.02
N GLY A 956 37.47 13.74 -39.84
CA GLY A 956 38.71 14.51 -39.73
C GLY A 956 39.71 14.10 -40.79
N LEU A 957 39.78 14.88 -41.87
CA LEU A 957 40.94 14.87 -42.77
C LEU A 957 42.22 14.93 -41.92
N PRO A 958 43.23 14.07 -42.15
CA PRO A 958 44.51 14.27 -41.52
C PRO A 958 45.09 15.58 -42.06
N LEU A 959 45.06 16.63 -41.24
CA LEU A 959 45.98 17.74 -41.39
C LEU A 959 47.38 17.14 -41.27
N VAL A 960 48.01 16.96 -42.43
CA VAL A 960 49.44 16.72 -42.54
C VAL A 960 50.13 17.83 -41.74
N PRO A 961 50.87 17.54 -40.66
CA PRO A 961 51.68 18.55 -40.02
C PRO A 961 52.81 18.90 -40.99
N GLY A 962 52.77 20.13 -41.51
CA GLY A 962 53.91 20.75 -42.17
C GLY A 962 55.03 20.92 -41.14
N SER A 963 55.87 19.90 -40.97
CA SER A 963 57.10 19.96 -40.18
C SER A 963 58.09 18.89 -40.65
N PHE A 964 58.30 18.79 -41.96
CA PHE A 964 59.46 18.11 -42.54
C PHE A 964 60.60 19.13 -42.64
N LEU A 965 61.09 19.61 -41.50
CA LEU A 965 62.33 20.39 -41.37
C LEU A 965 62.74 20.38 -39.88
N LEU A 966 63.95 19.88 -39.63
CA LEU A 966 64.64 19.71 -38.34
C LEU A 966 64.24 18.50 -37.48
N GLY A 967 64.85 17.35 -37.78
CA GLY A 967 64.83 16.19 -36.89
C GLY A 967 65.69 15.01 -37.35
N LEU A 968 66.76 15.27 -38.11
CA LEU A 968 67.78 14.26 -38.46
C LEU A 968 69.14 14.77 -38.01
N MET A 969 69.37 14.75 -36.70
CA MET A 969 70.68 14.86 -36.08
C MET A 969 70.70 13.89 -34.89
N PHE A 970 71.74 13.04 -34.86
CA PHE A 970 72.08 12.00 -33.88
C PHE A 970 71.46 10.60 -34.09
N ALA A 971 72.11 9.78 -34.92
CA ALA A 971 72.90 8.63 -34.45
C ALA A 971 73.37 7.75 -35.63
N ALA A 972 74.52 8.07 -36.22
CA ALA A 972 75.34 7.11 -36.95
C ALA A 972 76.80 7.56 -36.83
N ALA A 973 77.48 7.02 -35.82
CA ALA A 973 78.93 7.03 -35.79
C ALA A 973 79.47 6.03 -36.82
N CYS A 974 80.68 6.33 -37.30
CA CYS A 974 81.57 5.49 -38.11
C CYS A 974 81.37 5.58 -39.64
N LEU A 975 82.12 6.49 -40.28
CA LEU A 975 83.27 6.20 -41.15
C LEU A 975 83.55 7.36 -42.13
N LEU A 976 84.61 8.13 -41.86
CA LEU A 976 85.39 8.87 -42.86
C LEU A 976 86.15 7.84 -43.73
N PRO A 977 86.45 8.11 -45.03
CA PRO A 977 87.35 9.20 -45.40
C PRO A 977 87.04 9.99 -46.70
N SER A 978 87.51 11.24 -46.68
CA SER A 978 88.39 11.91 -47.66
C SER A 978 88.02 11.79 -49.15
N THR A 979 87.70 12.91 -49.81
CA THR A 979 88.55 13.72 -50.74
C THR A 979 87.81 13.74 -52.08
N THR A 980 87.71 14.77 -52.92
CA THR A 980 88.43 16.03 -53.20
C THR A 980 87.62 16.72 -54.33
N TYR A 981 87.66 18.07 -54.40
CA TYR A 981 87.67 18.94 -55.61
C TYR A 981 86.77 18.57 -56.81
N LEU A 982 85.86 19.42 -57.28
CA LEU A 982 86.06 20.80 -57.79
C LEU A 982 84.71 21.52 -57.87
#